data_AF-A0A2S4K1I8-F1
#
_entry.id   AF-A0A2S4K1I8-F1
#
_cell.length_a   1.000
_cell.length_b   1.000
_cell.length_c   1.000
_cell.angle_alpha   90.00
_cell.angle_beta   90.00
_cell.angle_gamma   90.00
#
_symmetry.space_group_name_H-M   'P 1'
#
loop_
_entity.id
_entity.type
_entity.pdbx_description
1 polymer ?
#
loop_
_entity_poly.entity_id
_entity_poly.type
_entity_poly.pdbx_seq_one_letter_code
_entity_poly.pdbx_strand_id
1 'polypeptide(L)'
;MKKMTKNNLFRWALLGALVLFAGCATAGRGTLNEARRAWSENLYAEALYHASEALRENPDLTSAKAFLRDNTDEALERSRNLFMATENTTVPAELEERYDTYYYLVKFYDNLGKMRMPLVADKRLFGLIKGWTWSTPILDFTKELEESRRAARSGFLAAGEEHIEAGKIAAAHDLLRKVITKFAQEGSKEQEEDLARIIEAFVARGAHFHGSQNPDELLQAIESYEVALRFDSAEERAREGRERKRLVLSDVYLALGQAEENRNTLQSWEAAIEYFRKSLEYNPGNQAAQDGVPRVTERIADHYYQQGVRLSNRLNDRNQVEQGIAAFDQALEWIPNFRDAPVLRQRLVVAREIIDLSQELTPVRNDFSKVEGQVTSLSRSVNRAHQGISDLHNIVNRVEQLEDQLQTVITVSDALSVVPVVGAVFRATSTSLGMVHQPVDSVNRKARLIKTPALDPALREITSVKEQTDGISASMGEIKRELDAAHAIVRGLNNCTRTITELHPLQQLERDLKTLRQSLSGLQEGIAQLAAMQQEVNTTLLQLGEAVPLIGRVNTGVERVMQPLDRISSATNEIQSALNRQISVLGRSFSVQEAIDSSTGAIKRAAEAIMNPLLQRLNIQIPPIPGIEELDRLLDRVEGYLADIRRAGTAVQQAQQQITPVSGQFQKSTQSISDVVISQGCSL
;
A
#
# COMPACT_ATOMS: atom_id res chain seq x y z
N MET A 1 33.20 8.04 -63.61
CA MET A 1 34.48 7.85 -62.88
C MET A 1 34.60 8.94 -61.81
N LYS A 2 34.28 8.62 -60.54
CA LYS A 2 34.48 9.52 -59.40
C LYS A 2 35.75 9.10 -58.65
N LYS A 3 36.70 10.03 -58.49
CA LYS A 3 37.95 9.87 -57.74
C LYS A 3 37.64 9.55 -56.27
N MET A 4 37.99 8.35 -55.83
CA MET A 4 37.95 7.98 -54.41
C MET A 4 39.12 8.66 -53.67
N THR A 5 38.83 9.36 -52.57
CA THR A 5 39.78 10.15 -51.80
C THR A 5 40.64 9.27 -50.87
N LYS A 6 41.89 9.71 -50.61
CA LYS A 6 42.97 8.96 -49.97
C LYS A 6 42.65 8.31 -48.61
N ASN A 7 41.59 8.74 -47.91
CA ASN A 7 41.18 8.13 -46.63
C ASN A 7 40.54 6.74 -46.77
N ASN A 8 40.00 6.37 -47.93
CA ASN A 8 39.48 5.01 -48.16
C ASN A 8 40.61 4.00 -48.42
N LEU A 9 41.76 4.44 -48.95
CA LEU A 9 42.88 3.54 -49.23
C LEU A 9 43.50 2.97 -47.94
N PHE A 10 43.51 3.76 -46.85
CA PHE A 10 44.10 3.33 -45.58
C PHE A 10 43.23 2.32 -44.82
N ARG A 11 41.89 2.42 -44.94
CA ARG A 11 40.95 1.45 -44.34
C ARG A 11 40.97 0.10 -45.07
N TRP A 12 41.14 0.10 -46.39
CA TRP A 12 41.31 -1.14 -47.17
C TRP A 12 42.70 -1.77 -46.97
N ALA A 13 43.75 -0.97 -46.73
CA ALA A 13 45.07 -1.51 -46.37
C ALA A 13 45.08 -2.19 -44.99
N LEU A 14 44.32 -1.68 -44.01
CA LEU A 14 44.22 -2.30 -42.68
C LEU A 14 43.36 -3.58 -42.70
N LEU A 15 42.29 -3.63 -43.50
CA LEU A 15 41.52 -4.86 -43.72
C LEU A 15 42.29 -5.90 -44.54
N GLY A 16 43.08 -5.47 -45.52
CA GLY A 16 43.98 -6.34 -46.28
C GLY A 16 45.11 -6.93 -45.42
N ALA A 17 45.63 -6.17 -44.45
CA ALA A 17 46.63 -6.67 -43.51
C ALA A 17 46.06 -7.67 -42.50
N LEU A 18 44.80 -7.51 -42.06
CA LEU A 18 44.16 -8.46 -41.14
C LEU A 18 43.69 -9.76 -41.84
N VAL A 19 43.34 -9.71 -43.12
CA VAL A 19 42.99 -10.92 -43.91
C VAL A 19 44.24 -11.69 -44.39
N LEU A 20 45.41 -11.05 -44.49
CA LEU A 20 46.66 -11.73 -44.85
C LEU A 20 47.33 -12.49 -43.68
N PHE A 21 46.93 -12.25 -42.42
CA PHE A 21 47.49 -12.95 -41.25
C PHE A 21 46.58 -14.04 -40.66
N ALA A 22 45.31 -14.14 -41.07
CA ALA A 22 44.41 -15.24 -40.70
C ALA A 22 44.44 -16.42 -41.70
N GLY A 23 45.11 -16.27 -42.84
CA GLY A 23 45.17 -17.26 -43.93
C GLY A 23 46.31 -18.28 -43.85
N CYS A 24 47.09 -18.32 -42.77
CA CYS A 24 48.09 -19.37 -42.50
C CYS A 24 47.65 -20.28 -41.35
N ALA A 25 46.38 -20.69 -41.32
CA ALA A 25 46.05 -21.96 -40.70
C ALA A 25 46.75 -23.04 -41.54
N THR A 26 47.98 -23.39 -41.15
CA THR A 26 48.75 -24.45 -41.81
C THR A 26 47.85 -25.68 -41.92
N ALA A 27 47.57 -26.12 -43.15
CA ALA A 27 46.78 -27.31 -43.44
C ALA A 27 47.23 -28.48 -42.54
N GLY A 28 46.28 -29.30 -42.08
CA GLY A 28 46.51 -30.41 -41.15
C GLY A 28 46.53 -30.07 -39.65
N ARG A 29 46.68 -28.79 -39.23
CA ARG A 29 46.68 -28.47 -37.78
C ARG A 29 45.33 -28.70 -37.10
N GLY A 30 44.22 -28.42 -37.79
CA GLY A 30 42.87 -28.68 -37.27
C GLY A 30 42.65 -30.17 -37.03
N THR A 31 42.88 -30.97 -38.06
CA THR A 31 42.78 -32.44 -38.04
C THR A 31 43.73 -33.08 -37.02
N LEU A 32 44.93 -32.52 -36.81
CA LEU A 32 45.82 -32.97 -35.72
C LEU A 32 45.28 -32.64 -34.32
N ASN A 33 44.54 -31.54 -34.15
CA ASN A 33 43.90 -31.26 -32.87
C ASN A 33 42.73 -32.22 -32.61
N GLU A 34 42.00 -32.62 -33.65
CA GLU A 34 41.00 -33.71 -33.57
C GLU A 34 41.64 -35.03 -33.17
N ALA A 35 42.82 -35.36 -33.72
CA ALA A 35 43.59 -36.53 -33.31
C ALA A 35 43.95 -36.51 -31.82
N ARG A 36 44.43 -35.37 -31.31
CA ARG A 36 44.76 -35.20 -29.89
C ARG A 36 43.53 -35.28 -28.99
N ARG A 37 42.39 -34.75 -29.46
CA ARG A 37 41.13 -34.83 -28.73
C ARG A 37 40.64 -36.27 -28.65
N ALA A 38 40.57 -36.96 -29.79
CA ALA A 38 40.22 -38.39 -29.85
C ALA A 38 41.14 -39.22 -28.93
N TRP A 39 42.45 -38.92 -28.91
CA TRP A 39 43.38 -39.56 -27.98
C TRP A 39 43.02 -39.35 -26.52
N SER A 40 42.73 -38.10 -26.13
CA SER A 40 42.32 -37.78 -24.76
C SER A 40 40.97 -38.40 -24.36
N GLU A 41 40.13 -38.73 -25.34
CA GLU A 41 38.85 -39.41 -25.18
C GLU A 41 38.99 -40.95 -25.22
N ASN A 42 40.21 -41.48 -25.29
CA ASN A 42 40.53 -42.92 -25.44
C ASN A 42 40.07 -43.54 -26.77
N LEU A 43 39.78 -42.74 -27.80
CA LEU A 43 39.43 -43.18 -29.15
C LEU A 43 40.71 -43.37 -29.99
N TYR A 44 41.52 -44.37 -29.61
CA TYR A 44 42.89 -44.51 -30.10
C TYR A 44 43.00 -44.72 -31.63
N ALA A 45 42.14 -45.54 -32.23
CA ALA A 45 42.15 -45.75 -33.68
C ALA A 45 41.71 -44.51 -34.46
N GLU A 46 40.71 -43.79 -33.95
CA GLU A 46 40.27 -42.51 -34.52
C GLU A 46 41.40 -41.46 -34.46
N ALA A 47 42.12 -41.41 -33.34
CA ALA A 47 43.27 -40.53 -33.18
C ALA A 47 44.37 -40.82 -34.22
N LEU A 48 44.64 -42.09 -34.49
CA LEU A 48 45.58 -42.47 -35.55
C LEU A 48 45.09 -42.05 -36.94
N TYR A 49 43.81 -42.28 -37.24
CA TYR A 49 43.19 -41.85 -38.49
C TYR A 49 43.35 -40.34 -38.69
N HIS A 50 42.91 -39.51 -37.75
CA HIS A 50 43.00 -38.05 -37.86
C HIS A 50 44.44 -37.56 -37.97
N ALA A 51 45.38 -38.16 -37.24
CA ALA A 51 46.80 -37.80 -37.35
C ALA A 51 47.39 -38.16 -38.73
N SER A 52 46.96 -39.28 -39.32
CA SER A 52 47.35 -39.66 -40.67
C SER A 52 46.69 -38.77 -41.74
N GLU A 53 45.46 -38.33 -41.54
CA GLU A 53 44.77 -37.41 -42.46
C GLU A 53 45.40 -36.01 -42.41
N ALA A 54 45.80 -35.55 -41.21
CA ALA A 54 46.58 -34.33 -41.05
C ALA A 54 47.89 -34.35 -41.87
N LEU A 55 48.54 -35.51 -41.99
CA LEU A 55 49.71 -35.69 -42.84
C LEU A 55 49.36 -35.77 -44.34
N ARG A 56 48.17 -36.25 -44.71
CA ARG A 56 47.71 -36.18 -46.10
C ARG A 56 47.43 -34.75 -46.53
N GLU A 57 46.88 -33.93 -45.64
CA GLU A 57 46.69 -32.49 -45.87
C GLU A 57 48.02 -31.74 -45.92
N ASN A 58 48.97 -32.12 -45.08
CA ASN A 58 50.29 -31.50 -44.99
C ASN A 58 51.38 -32.53 -44.66
N PRO A 59 52.05 -33.08 -45.68
CA PRO A 59 53.08 -34.11 -45.49
C PRO A 59 54.29 -33.66 -44.66
N ASP A 60 54.49 -32.36 -44.49
CA ASP A 60 55.61 -31.77 -43.73
C ASP A 60 55.26 -31.43 -42.28
N LEU A 61 54.04 -31.72 -41.83
CA LEU A 61 53.57 -31.40 -40.48
C LEU A 61 54.29 -32.24 -39.41
N THR A 62 55.42 -31.74 -38.92
CA THR A 62 56.31 -32.43 -37.96
C THR A 62 55.61 -32.87 -36.68
N SER A 63 54.62 -32.12 -36.21
CA SER A 63 53.83 -32.46 -35.03
C SER A 63 52.90 -33.65 -35.25
N ALA A 64 52.33 -33.82 -36.45
CA ALA A 64 51.51 -34.98 -36.79
C ALA A 64 52.37 -36.23 -36.98
N LYS A 65 53.58 -36.06 -37.56
CA LYS A 65 54.61 -37.11 -37.53
C LYS A 65 54.87 -37.50 -36.08
N ALA A 66 55.41 -36.60 -35.25
CA ALA A 66 55.72 -36.90 -33.84
C ALA A 66 54.58 -37.64 -33.10
N PHE A 67 53.33 -37.20 -33.28
CA PHE A 67 52.16 -37.87 -32.73
C PHE A 67 52.06 -39.35 -33.13
N LEU A 68 52.14 -39.69 -34.42
CA LEU A 68 52.06 -41.09 -34.86
C LEU A 68 53.19 -41.96 -34.27
N ARG A 69 54.43 -41.45 -34.19
CA ARG A 69 55.55 -42.23 -33.62
C ARG A 69 55.34 -42.52 -32.15
N ASP A 70 54.88 -41.52 -31.41
CA ASP A 70 54.79 -41.64 -29.96
C ASP A 70 53.59 -42.48 -29.53
N ASN A 71 52.58 -42.65 -30.39
CA ASN A 71 51.26 -43.15 -29.98
C ASN A 71 50.78 -44.40 -30.75
N THR A 72 51.36 -44.76 -31.90
CA THR A 72 50.78 -45.86 -32.71
C THR A 72 50.90 -47.24 -32.10
N ASP A 73 52.05 -47.60 -31.53
CA ASP A 73 52.19 -48.94 -30.94
C ASP A 73 51.21 -49.13 -29.78
N GLU A 74 51.05 -48.13 -28.92
CA GLU A 74 50.05 -48.15 -27.86
C GLU A 74 48.63 -48.23 -28.44
N ALA A 75 48.28 -47.39 -29.43
CA ALA A 75 46.96 -47.41 -30.03
C ALA A 75 46.59 -48.78 -30.60
N LEU A 76 47.52 -49.42 -31.33
CA LEU A 76 47.29 -50.73 -31.93
C LEU A 76 47.20 -51.84 -30.88
N GLU A 77 47.99 -51.76 -29.81
CA GLU A 77 47.86 -52.67 -28.67
C GLU A 77 46.50 -52.51 -27.98
N ARG A 78 46.05 -51.27 -27.74
CA ARG A 78 44.73 -50.97 -27.18
C ARG A 78 43.60 -51.49 -28.06
N SER A 79 43.67 -51.27 -29.38
CA SER A 79 42.69 -51.81 -30.32
C SER A 79 42.67 -53.34 -30.30
N ARG A 80 43.84 -54.01 -30.24
CA ARG A 80 43.91 -55.46 -30.12
C ARG A 80 43.27 -55.97 -28.83
N ASN A 81 43.54 -55.30 -27.71
CA ASN A 81 42.94 -55.64 -26.42
C ASN A 81 41.41 -55.47 -26.44
N LEU A 82 40.91 -54.40 -27.07
CA LEU A 82 39.48 -54.22 -27.32
C LEU A 82 38.90 -55.38 -28.13
N PHE A 83 39.54 -55.78 -29.22
CA PHE A 83 39.06 -56.88 -30.07
C PHE A 83 38.98 -58.21 -29.32
N MET A 84 39.95 -58.51 -28.47
CA MET A 84 39.91 -59.70 -27.61
C MET A 84 38.79 -59.61 -26.56
N ALA A 85 38.59 -58.44 -25.95
CA ALA A 85 37.55 -58.23 -24.95
C ALA A 85 36.13 -58.31 -25.53
N THR A 86 35.96 -57.92 -26.80
CA THR A 86 34.66 -57.79 -27.48
C THR A 86 34.41 -58.86 -28.53
N GLU A 87 35.19 -59.94 -28.55
CA GLU A 87 35.15 -60.95 -29.62
C GLU A 87 33.75 -61.58 -29.78
N ASN A 88 33.09 -61.86 -28.66
CA ASN A 88 31.79 -62.54 -28.57
C ASN A 88 30.71 -61.69 -27.89
N THR A 89 30.89 -60.38 -27.83
CA THR A 89 29.90 -59.51 -27.20
C THR A 89 28.62 -59.40 -28.02
N THR A 90 27.48 -59.28 -27.33
CA THR A 90 26.19 -58.91 -27.91
C THR A 90 25.76 -57.51 -27.48
N VAL A 91 26.57 -56.82 -26.67
CA VAL A 91 26.25 -55.51 -26.10
C VAL A 91 26.38 -54.46 -27.21
N PRO A 92 25.33 -53.69 -27.54
CA PRO A 92 25.35 -52.74 -28.65
C PRO A 92 26.50 -51.73 -28.57
N ALA A 93 26.78 -51.19 -27.38
CA ALA A 93 27.86 -50.21 -27.21
C ALA A 93 29.24 -50.79 -27.55
N GLU A 94 29.53 -52.03 -27.12
CA GLU A 94 30.80 -52.71 -27.40
C GLU A 94 30.91 -53.12 -28.88
N LEU A 95 29.81 -53.54 -29.48
CA LEU A 95 29.73 -53.84 -30.92
C LEU A 95 29.99 -52.60 -31.79
N GLU A 96 29.44 -51.45 -31.39
CA GLU A 96 29.67 -50.16 -32.05
C GLU A 96 31.13 -49.71 -31.91
N GLU A 97 31.70 -49.79 -30.70
CA GLU A 97 33.09 -49.43 -30.44
C GLU A 97 34.06 -50.31 -31.26
N ARG A 98 33.78 -51.62 -31.35
CA ARG A 98 34.56 -52.56 -32.17
C ARG A 98 34.47 -52.20 -33.66
N TYR A 99 33.27 -51.90 -34.17
CA TYR A 99 33.07 -51.48 -35.56
C TYR A 99 33.81 -50.17 -35.86
N ASP A 100 33.65 -49.15 -35.01
CA ASP A 100 34.29 -47.84 -35.20
C ASP A 100 35.81 -47.97 -35.17
N THR A 101 36.34 -48.82 -34.27
CA THR A 101 37.79 -49.10 -34.22
C THR A 101 38.29 -49.73 -35.51
N TYR A 102 37.60 -50.76 -36.05
CA TYR A 102 37.98 -51.32 -37.35
C TYR A 102 37.84 -50.31 -38.49
N TYR A 103 36.78 -49.50 -38.49
CA TYR A 103 36.54 -48.47 -39.51
C TYR A 103 37.72 -47.50 -39.57
N TYR A 104 38.12 -46.96 -38.41
CA TYR A 104 39.23 -46.02 -38.34
C TYR A 104 40.58 -46.68 -38.64
N LEU A 105 40.81 -47.94 -38.25
CA LEU A 105 42.03 -48.65 -38.63
C LEU A 105 42.12 -48.85 -40.15
N VAL A 106 41.03 -49.25 -40.82
CA VAL A 106 41.01 -49.36 -42.29
C VAL A 106 41.36 -48.02 -42.94
N LYS A 107 40.77 -46.92 -42.46
CA LYS A 107 41.06 -45.56 -42.97
C LYS A 107 42.50 -45.11 -42.68
N PHE A 108 43.00 -45.40 -41.48
CA PHE A 108 44.38 -45.12 -41.08
C PHE A 108 45.37 -45.85 -42.00
N TYR A 109 45.19 -47.15 -42.24
CA TYR A 109 46.08 -47.93 -43.11
C TYR A 109 45.95 -47.54 -44.59
N ASP A 110 44.75 -47.21 -45.07
CA ASP A 110 44.54 -46.63 -46.41
C ASP A 110 45.30 -45.30 -46.58
N ASN A 111 45.27 -44.43 -45.57
CA ASN A 111 46.06 -43.21 -45.54
C ASN A 111 47.57 -43.47 -45.59
N LEU A 112 48.05 -44.42 -44.80
CA LEU A 112 49.47 -44.83 -44.83
C LEU A 112 49.88 -45.35 -46.22
N GLY A 113 49.03 -46.16 -46.86
CA GLY A 113 49.27 -46.67 -48.22
C GLY A 113 49.36 -45.55 -49.27
N LYS A 114 48.48 -44.55 -49.19
CA LYS A 114 48.46 -43.39 -50.10
C LYS A 114 49.68 -42.48 -49.93
N MET A 115 50.20 -42.34 -48.72
CA MET A 115 51.36 -41.49 -48.43
C MET A 115 52.70 -42.08 -48.90
N ARG A 116 52.73 -43.34 -49.40
CA ARG A 116 53.94 -44.05 -49.86
C ARG A 116 55.09 -43.97 -48.84
N MET A 117 54.78 -44.26 -47.58
CA MET A 117 55.73 -44.32 -46.45
C MET A 117 56.85 -45.37 -46.69
N PRO A 118 58.05 -45.23 -46.10
CA PRO A 118 58.41 -44.29 -45.03
C PRO A 118 58.77 -42.88 -45.53
N LEU A 119 58.27 -41.86 -44.84
CA LEU A 119 58.76 -40.48 -44.96
C LEU A 119 60.18 -40.39 -44.38
N VAL A 120 61.18 -40.65 -45.21
CA VAL A 120 62.59 -40.39 -44.87
C VAL A 120 62.81 -38.87 -44.92
N ALA A 121 63.14 -38.25 -43.79
CA ALA A 121 63.67 -36.89 -43.80
C ALA A 121 65.05 -36.90 -44.47
N ASP A 122 65.19 -36.18 -45.58
CA ASP A 122 66.44 -36.12 -46.33
C ASP A 122 67.53 -35.36 -45.53
N LYS A 123 68.64 -36.07 -45.28
CA LYS A 123 70.00 -35.70 -44.78
C LYS A 123 70.19 -34.59 -43.72
N ARG A 124 70.92 -34.94 -42.63
CA ARG A 124 71.58 -33.99 -41.71
C ARG A 124 73.07 -33.77 -42.06
N LEU A 125 73.51 -32.52 -41.90
CA LEU A 125 74.89 -32.14 -41.56
C LEU A 125 75.10 -32.39 -40.05
N PHE A 126 76.22 -33.02 -39.65
CA PHE A 126 76.68 -33.24 -38.25
C PHE A 126 76.03 -34.34 -37.39
N GLY A 127 76.13 -35.61 -37.83
CA GLY A 127 76.55 -36.71 -36.95
C GLY A 127 75.59 -37.30 -35.90
N LEU A 128 74.43 -36.71 -35.67
CA LEU A 128 73.31 -37.39 -35.04
C LEU A 128 72.25 -37.47 -36.13
N ILE A 129 71.73 -38.63 -36.56
CA ILE A 129 70.47 -38.75 -37.33
C ILE A 129 69.65 -39.83 -36.64
N LYS A 130 68.50 -39.47 -36.06
CA LYS A 130 67.39 -40.42 -35.89
C LYS A 130 66.48 -40.22 -37.11
N GLY A 131 66.66 -41.06 -38.12
CA GLY A 131 65.73 -41.16 -39.23
C GLY A 131 64.42 -41.78 -38.73
N TRP A 132 63.33 -41.44 -39.39
CA TRP A 132 62.04 -42.07 -39.14
C TRP A 132 61.97 -43.38 -39.91
N THR A 133 62.04 -44.51 -39.22
CA THR A 133 61.72 -45.83 -39.79
C THR A 133 60.45 -46.31 -39.12
N TRP A 134 59.36 -46.32 -39.86
CA TRP A 134 58.11 -46.94 -39.42
C TRP A 134 58.23 -48.45 -39.62
N SER A 135 58.22 -49.21 -38.53
CA SER A 135 58.38 -50.68 -38.56
C SER A 135 57.07 -51.45 -38.54
N THR A 136 55.94 -50.78 -38.32
CA THR A 136 54.64 -51.45 -38.19
C THR A 136 54.12 -51.86 -39.57
N PRO A 137 53.84 -53.15 -39.82
CA PRO A 137 53.35 -53.62 -41.11
C PRO A 137 52.00 -52.98 -41.44
N ILE A 138 51.76 -52.72 -42.73
CA ILE A 138 50.43 -52.33 -43.22
C ILE A 138 49.53 -53.57 -43.11
N LEU A 139 48.46 -53.45 -42.34
CA LEU A 139 47.46 -54.50 -42.15
C LEU A 139 46.18 -54.11 -42.90
N ASP A 140 45.50 -55.11 -43.45
CA ASP A 140 44.19 -54.95 -44.08
C ASP A 140 43.12 -55.52 -43.14
N PHE A 141 42.25 -54.65 -42.63
CA PHE A 141 41.14 -54.99 -41.74
C PHE A 141 39.78 -54.94 -42.45
N THR A 142 39.75 -54.91 -43.79
CA THR A 142 38.51 -54.72 -44.55
C THR A 142 37.52 -55.86 -44.31
N LYS A 143 38.02 -57.10 -44.16
CA LYS A 143 37.20 -58.27 -43.89
C LYS A 143 36.61 -58.22 -42.48
N GLU A 144 37.45 -57.93 -41.48
CA GLU A 144 37.07 -57.82 -40.07
C GLU A 144 36.09 -56.65 -39.84
N LEU A 145 36.25 -55.55 -40.57
CA LEU A 145 35.31 -54.44 -40.57
C LEU A 145 33.92 -54.88 -41.04
N GLU A 146 33.84 -55.61 -42.15
CA GLU A 146 32.58 -56.11 -42.69
C GLU A 146 31.93 -57.15 -41.75
N GLU A 147 32.73 -58.04 -41.14
CA GLU A 147 32.27 -58.97 -40.11
C GLU A 147 31.74 -58.22 -38.87
N SER A 148 32.47 -57.20 -38.39
CA SER A 148 32.06 -56.37 -37.26
C SER A 148 30.82 -55.54 -37.57
N ARG A 149 30.66 -55.05 -38.81
CA ARG A 149 29.47 -54.33 -39.27
C ARG A 149 28.24 -55.22 -39.18
N ARG A 150 28.33 -56.46 -39.67
CA ARG A 150 27.24 -57.45 -39.60
C ARG A 150 26.90 -57.83 -38.16
N ALA A 151 27.92 -58.01 -37.31
CA ALA A 151 27.73 -58.29 -35.89
C ALA A 151 27.02 -57.12 -35.18
N ALA A 152 27.46 -55.88 -35.40
CA ALA A 152 26.82 -54.68 -34.86
C ALA A 152 25.39 -54.54 -35.37
N ARG A 153 25.16 -54.64 -36.67
CA ARG A 153 23.81 -54.66 -37.27
C ARG A 153 22.90 -55.66 -36.57
N SER A 154 23.32 -56.92 -36.44
CA SER A 154 22.53 -57.98 -35.81
C SER A 154 22.28 -57.71 -34.32
N GLY A 155 23.28 -57.23 -33.58
CA GLY A 155 23.15 -56.96 -32.15
C GLY A 155 22.24 -55.77 -31.85
N PHE A 156 22.35 -54.68 -32.62
CA PHE A 156 21.46 -53.52 -32.49
C PHE A 156 20.02 -53.84 -32.89
N LEU A 157 19.80 -54.65 -33.93
CA LEU A 157 18.47 -55.15 -34.28
C LEU A 157 17.87 -55.96 -33.13
N ALA A 158 18.60 -56.95 -32.60
CA ALA A 158 18.12 -57.80 -31.51
C ALA A 158 17.82 -57.00 -30.23
N ALA A 159 18.73 -56.11 -29.83
CA ALA A 159 18.51 -55.26 -28.66
C ALA A 159 17.34 -54.28 -28.87
N GLY A 160 17.21 -53.71 -30.07
CA GLY A 160 16.08 -52.85 -30.42
C GLY A 160 14.74 -53.57 -30.29
N GLU A 161 14.64 -54.79 -30.83
CA GLU A 161 13.44 -55.64 -30.71
C GLU A 161 13.14 -56.02 -29.24
N GLU A 162 14.16 -56.36 -28.45
CA GLU A 162 13.99 -56.60 -27.01
C GLU A 162 13.44 -55.36 -26.29
N HIS A 163 13.93 -54.17 -26.65
CA HIS A 163 13.42 -52.92 -26.10
C HIS A 163 11.97 -52.62 -26.53
N ILE A 164 11.56 -52.99 -27.75
CA ILE A 164 10.16 -52.91 -28.19
C ILE A 164 9.30 -53.81 -27.30
N GLU A 165 9.71 -55.06 -27.09
CA GLU A 165 8.95 -56.02 -26.28
C GLU A 165 8.84 -55.58 -24.81
N ALA A 166 9.90 -54.96 -24.28
CA ALA A 166 9.92 -54.37 -22.95
C ALA A 166 9.13 -53.04 -22.83
N GLY A 167 8.51 -52.55 -23.91
CA GLY A 167 7.78 -51.27 -23.93
C GLY A 167 8.66 -50.03 -23.84
N LYS A 168 9.98 -50.16 -24.07
CA LYS A 168 10.96 -49.06 -24.04
C LYS A 168 11.09 -48.44 -25.44
N ILE A 169 9.98 -47.88 -25.95
CA ILE A 169 9.81 -47.47 -27.36
C ILE A 169 10.87 -46.44 -27.80
N ALA A 170 11.13 -45.41 -27.00
CA ALA A 170 12.16 -44.42 -27.31
C ALA A 170 13.59 -45.01 -27.41
N ALA A 171 13.95 -45.91 -26.48
CA ALA A 171 15.27 -46.56 -26.50
C ALA A 171 15.41 -47.51 -27.70
N ALA A 172 14.35 -48.24 -28.05
CA ALA A 172 14.31 -49.06 -29.25
C ALA A 172 14.52 -48.22 -30.53
N HIS A 173 13.81 -47.08 -30.64
CA HIS A 173 13.94 -46.18 -31.78
C HIS A 173 15.39 -45.71 -31.98
N ASP A 174 16.09 -45.34 -30.91
CA ASP A 174 17.48 -44.88 -31.00
C ASP A 174 18.45 -45.98 -31.48
N LEU A 175 18.29 -47.21 -30.99
CA LEU A 175 19.10 -48.36 -31.42
C LEU A 175 18.83 -48.71 -32.88
N LEU A 176 17.55 -48.81 -33.26
CA LEU A 176 17.13 -49.25 -34.59
C LEU A 176 17.41 -48.19 -35.66
N ARG A 177 17.39 -46.90 -35.30
CA ARG A 177 17.86 -45.84 -36.20
C ARG A 177 19.33 -46.01 -36.57
N LYS A 178 20.20 -46.41 -35.64
CA LYS A 178 21.63 -46.66 -35.92
C LYS A 178 21.84 -47.84 -36.86
N VAL A 179 20.97 -48.85 -36.82
CA VAL A 179 20.99 -49.94 -37.81
C VAL A 179 20.89 -49.36 -39.21
N ILE A 180 19.89 -48.50 -39.45
CA ILE A 180 19.63 -47.92 -40.77
C ILE A 180 20.70 -46.90 -41.20
N THR A 181 21.16 -46.04 -40.29
CA THR A 181 22.01 -44.89 -40.66
C THR A 181 23.51 -45.17 -40.58
N LYS A 182 23.94 -46.17 -39.79
CA LYS A 182 25.37 -46.44 -39.54
C LYS A 182 25.81 -47.82 -40.01
N PHE A 183 25.00 -48.85 -39.78
CA PHE A 183 25.44 -50.22 -40.03
C PHE A 183 24.93 -50.82 -41.34
N ALA A 184 23.79 -50.37 -41.86
CA ALA A 184 23.28 -50.78 -43.17
C ALA A 184 23.96 -50.00 -44.31
N GLN A 185 24.18 -50.67 -45.45
CA GLN A 185 24.69 -50.00 -46.65
C GLN A 185 23.56 -49.21 -47.31
N GLU A 186 23.79 -47.92 -47.56
CA GLU A 186 22.78 -47.02 -48.14
C GLU A 186 22.29 -47.52 -49.52
N GLY A 187 20.97 -47.61 -49.69
CA GLY A 187 20.34 -48.10 -50.93
C GLY A 187 20.53 -49.59 -51.19
N SER A 188 21.05 -50.34 -50.22
CA SER A 188 21.18 -51.79 -50.33
C SER A 188 19.86 -52.50 -50.01
N LYS A 189 19.68 -53.68 -50.61
CA LYS A 189 18.58 -54.61 -50.24
C LYS A 189 18.57 -54.93 -48.74
N GLU A 190 19.75 -54.96 -48.12
CA GLU A 190 19.89 -55.19 -46.67
C GLU A 190 19.22 -54.08 -45.85
N GLN A 191 19.43 -52.82 -46.24
CA GLN A 191 18.81 -51.67 -45.59
C GLN A 191 17.28 -51.69 -45.77
N GLU A 192 16.80 -52.04 -46.96
CA GLU A 192 15.36 -52.19 -47.23
C GLU A 192 14.73 -53.30 -46.36
N GLU A 193 15.40 -54.45 -46.25
CA GLU A 193 14.98 -55.57 -45.40
C GLU A 193 14.94 -55.18 -43.90
N ASP A 194 15.95 -54.46 -43.41
CA ASP A 194 15.99 -53.97 -42.03
C ASP A 194 14.90 -52.95 -41.74
N LEU A 195 14.69 -52.01 -42.66
CA LEU A 195 13.66 -50.99 -42.53
C LEU A 195 12.28 -51.65 -42.44
N ALA A 196 11.99 -52.59 -43.35
CA ALA A 196 10.75 -53.36 -43.34
C ALA A 196 10.58 -54.14 -42.03
N ARG A 197 11.64 -54.78 -41.53
CA ARG A 197 11.63 -55.52 -40.25
C ARG A 197 11.38 -54.61 -39.05
N ILE A 198 12.02 -53.45 -38.99
CA ILE A 198 11.85 -52.47 -37.91
C ILE A 198 10.42 -51.92 -37.90
N ILE A 199 9.89 -51.54 -39.07
CA ILE A 199 8.51 -51.08 -39.21
C ILE A 199 7.55 -52.17 -38.75
N GLU A 200 7.74 -53.41 -39.19
CA GLU A 200 6.90 -54.54 -38.79
C GLU A 200 6.93 -54.76 -37.27
N ALA A 201 8.10 -54.68 -36.63
CA ALA A 201 8.22 -54.86 -35.18
C ALA A 201 7.42 -53.80 -34.39
N PHE A 202 7.51 -52.52 -34.77
CA PHE A 202 6.72 -51.45 -34.14
C PHE A 202 5.22 -51.57 -34.45
N VAL A 203 4.84 -51.95 -35.68
CA VAL A 203 3.44 -52.18 -36.07
C VAL A 203 2.84 -53.36 -35.30
N ALA A 204 3.58 -54.46 -35.18
CA ALA A 204 3.18 -55.65 -34.42
C ALA A 204 3.02 -55.32 -32.94
N ARG A 205 3.93 -54.52 -32.37
CA ARG A 205 3.81 -54.05 -30.98
C ARG A 205 2.57 -53.17 -30.77
N GLY A 206 2.30 -52.22 -31.66
CA GLY A 206 1.08 -51.43 -31.60
C GLY A 206 -0.19 -52.30 -31.71
N ALA A 207 -0.13 -53.36 -32.52
CA ALA A 207 -1.21 -54.31 -32.71
C ALA A 207 -1.39 -55.26 -31.51
N HIS A 208 -0.34 -55.53 -30.74
CA HIS A 208 -0.37 -56.38 -29.54
C HIS A 208 -1.46 -55.94 -28.54
N PHE A 209 -1.66 -54.63 -28.40
CA PHE A 209 -2.67 -54.06 -27.52
C PHE A 209 -4.07 -54.01 -28.14
N HIS A 210 -4.37 -54.83 -29.15
CA HIS A 210 -5.71 -54.93 -29.75
C HIS A 210 -6.76 -55.25 -28.67
N GLY A 211 -7.86 -54.49 -28.66
CA GLY A 211 -8.92 -54.63 -27.66
C GLY A 211 -8.61 -54.07 -26.26
N SER A 212 -7.39 -53.60 -25.98
CA SER A 212 -7.07 -53.00 -24.68
C SER A 212 -7.94 -51.77 -24.40
N GLN A 213 -8.35 -51.63 -23.15
CA GLN A 213 -9.06 -50.48 -22.59
C GLN A 213 -8.20 -49.75 -21.53
N ASN A 214 -6.96 -50.19 -21.34
CA ASN A 214 -6.04 -49.57 -20.39
C ASN A 214 -5.37 -48.34 -21.04
N PRO A 215 -5.51 -47.13 -20.48
CA PRO A 215 -4.91 -45.92 -21.04
C PRO A 215 -3.41 -46.04 -21.32
N ASP A 216 -2.64 -46.64 -20.41
CA ASP A 216 -1.18 -46.71 -20.53
C ASP A 216 -0.74 -47.64 -21.69
N GLU A 217 -1.46 -48.75 -21.87
CA GLU A 217 -1.24 -49.67 -22.98
C GLU A 217 -1.61 -49.05 -24.33
N LEU A 218 -2.71 -48.29 -24.37
CA LEU A 218 -3.13 -47.55 -25.56
C LEU A 218 -2.12 -46.47 -25.94
N LEU A 219 -1.56 -45.76 -24.95
CA LEU A 219 -0.49 -44.78 -25.17
C LEU A 219 0.77 -45.43 -25.75
N GLN A 220 1.21 -46.56 -25.19
CA GLN A 220 2.35 -47.32 -25.73
C GLN A 220 2.08 -47.80 -27.17
N ALA A 221 0.85 -48.22 -27.47
CA ALA A 221 0.47 -48.60 -28.82
C ALA A 221 0.55 -47.42 -29.80
N ILE A 222 0.03 -46.25 -29.42
CA ILE A 222 0.10 -45.01 -30.20
C ILE A 222 1.55 -44.63 -30.47
N GLU A 223 2.39 -44.62 -29.42
CA GLU A 223 3.81 -44.29 -29.53
C GLU A 223 4.55 -45.26 -30.48
N SER A 224 4.26 -46.56 -30.38
CA SER A 224 4.85 -47.57 -31.27
C SER A 224 4.51 -47.29 -32.74
N TYR A 225 3.24 -47.01 -33.05
CA TYR A 225 2.84 -46.64 -34.41
C TYR A 225 3.44 -45.32 -34.88
N GLU A 226 3.57 -44.33 -33.99
CA GLU A 226 4.23 -43.06 -34.33
C GLU A 226 5.70 -43.25 -34.68
N VAL A 227 6.41 -44.14 -33.98
CA VAL A 227 7.79 -44.48 -34.34
C VAL A 227 7.87 -45.20 -35.68
N ALA A 228 6.98 -46.16 -35.96
CA ALA A 228 6.90 -46.79 -37.28
C ALA A 228 6.72 -45.74 -38.41
N LEU A 229 5.87 -44.74 -38.19
CA LEU A 229 5.62 -43.65 -39.14
C LEU A 229 6.81 -42.69 -39.32
N ARG A 230 7.78 -42.67 -38.39
CA ARG A 230 9.04 -41.92 -38.57
C ARG A 230 10.01 -42.64 -39.50
N PHE A 231 9.95 -43.98 -39.54
CA PHE A 231 10.72 -44.79 -40.49
C PHE A 231 10.06 -44.81 -41.87
N ASP A 232 8.73 -44.89 -41.92
CA ASP A 232 7.96 -44.72 -43.16
C ASP A 232 6.61 -44.02 -42.91
N SER A 233 6.52 -42.76 -43.32
CA SER A 233 5.30 -41.96 -43.19
C SER A 233 4.13 -42.46 -44.04
N ALA A 234 4.40 -43.30 -45.04
CA ALA A 234 3.41 -43.89 -45.93
C ALA A 234 2.83 -45.22 -45.41
N GLU A 235 3.35 -45.79 -44.32
CA GLU A 235 2.89 -47.07 -43.76
C GLU A 235 1.44 -46.97 -43.27
N GLU A 236 0.52 -47.48 -44.09
CA GLU A 236 -0.93 -47.34 -43.86
C GLU A 236 -1.38 -48.07 -42.60
N ARG A 237 -0.82 -49.26 -42.30
CA ARG A 237 -1.21 -50.03 -41.10
C ARG A 237 -0.87 -49.26 -39.83
N ALA A 238 0.27 -48.58 -39.80
CA ALA A 238 0.68 -47.74 -38.67
C ALA A 238 -0.23 -46.51 -38.55
N ARG A 239 -0.57 -45.86 -39.67
CA ARG A 239 -1.46 -44.70 -39.68
C ARG A 239 -2.86 -45.05 -39.17
N GLU A 240 -3.48 -46.07 -39.74
CA GLU A 240 -4.80 -46.56 -39.32
C GLU A 240 -4.76 -47.13 -37.90
N GLY A 241 -3.69 -47.85 -37.54
CA GLY A 241 -3.49 -48.38 -36.19
C GLY A 241 -3.45 -47.28 -35.15
N ARG A 242 -2.62 -46.25 -35.37
CA ARG A 242 -2.53 -45.06 -34.52
C ARG A 242 -3.88 -44.39 -34.35
N GLU A 243 -4.58 -44.12 -35.45
CA GLU A 243 -5.87 -43.42 -35.41
C GLU A 243 -6.92 -44.22 -34.64
N ARG A 244 -7.04 -45.53 -34.92
CA ARG A 244 -7.93 -46.41 -34.16
C ARG A 244 -7.64 -46.38 -32.66
N LYS A 245 -6.36 -46.40 -32.26
CA LYS A 245 -5.97 -46.35 -30.84
C LYS A 245 -6.27 -45.01 -30.20
N ARG A 246 -6.05 -43.90 -30.91
CA ARG A 246 -6.45 -42.56 -30.43
C ARG A 246 -7.95 -42.48 -30.17
N LEU A 247 -8.77 -43.00 -31.09
CA LEU A 247 -10.23 -43.03 -30.92
C LEU A 247 -10.65 -43.86 -29.70
N VAL A 248 -10.10 -45.07 -29.53
CA VAL A 248 -10.38 -45.92 -28.35
C VAL A 248 -9.92 -45.24 -27.06
N LEU A 249 -8.74 -44.62 -27.04
CA LEU A 249 -8.26 -43.89 -25.87
C LEU A 249 -9.15 -42.69 -25.51
N SER A 250 -9.66 -41.99 -26.53
CA SER A 250 -10.69 -40.97 -26.37
C SER A 250 -11.94 -41.54 -25.67
N ASP A 251 -12.41 -42.72 -26.07
CA ASP A 251 -13.60 -43.35 -25.50
C ASP A 251 -13.38 -43.83 -24.06
N VAL A 252 -12.18 -44.35 -23.76
CA VAL A 252 -11.79 -44.71 -22.39
C VAL A 252 -11.80 -43.48 -21.48
N TYR A 253 -11.20 -42.36 -21.92
CA TYR A 253 -11.22 -41.13 -21.14
C TYR A 253 -12.63 -40.54 -21.01
N LEU A 254 -13.47 -40.66 -22.03
CA LEU A 254 -14.88 -40.29 -21.94
C LEU A 254 -15.60 -41.10 -20.84
N ALA A 255 -15.40 -42.42 -20.81
CA ALA A 255 -16.01 -43.30 -19.82
C ALA A 255 -15.54 -42.98 -18.39
N LEU A 256 -14.24 -42.69 -18.20
CA LEU A 256 -13.69 -42.24 -16.92
C LEU A 256 -14.29 -40.88 -16.49
N GLY A 257 -14.40 -39.93 -17.41
CA GLY A 257 -15.05 -38.64 -17.15
C GLY A 257 -16.50 -38.78 -16.74
N GLN A 258 -17.27 -39.64 -17.42
CA GLN A 258 -18.66 -39.95 -17.05
C GLN A 258 -18.76 -40.63 -15.67
N ALA A 259 -17.84 -41.54 -15.34
CA ALA A 259 -17.81 -42.19 -14.05
C ALA A 259 -17.54 -41.20 -12.90
N GLU A 260 -16.60 -40.27 -13.08
CA GLU A 260 -16.32 -39.20 -12.10
C GLU A 260 -17.47 -38.18 -12.02
N GLU A 261 -18.11 -37.84 -13.15
CA GLU A 261 -19.31 -36.99 -13.18
C GLU A 261 -20.44 -37.58 -12.33
N ASN A 262 -20.64 -38.91 -12.42
CA ASN A 262 -21.70 -39.64 -11.71
C ASN A 262 -21.47 -39.76 -10.20
N ARG A 263 -20.26 -39.55 -9.69
CA ARG A 263 -19.99 -39.54 -8.23
C ARG A 263 -20.57 -38.33 -7.53
N ASN A 264 -20.93 -37.27 -8.27
CA ASN A 264 -21.69 -36.13 -7.76
C ASN A 264 -21.03 -35.41 -6.57
N THR A 265 -19.71 -35.27 -6.61
CA THR A 265 -18.92 -34.49 -5.65
C THR A 265 -18.12 -33.42 -6.38
N LEU A 266 -17.76 -32.34 -5.70
CA LEU A 266 -16.97 -31.26 -6.29
C LEU A 266 -15.64 -31.78 -6.88
N GLN A 267 -14.88 -32.54 -6.08
CA GLN A 267 -13.61 -33.13 -6.51
C GLN A 267 -13.77 -34.06 -7.72
N SER A 268 -14.86 -34.84 -7.78
CA SER A 268 -15.11 -35.74 -8.91
C SER A 268 -15.55 -34.97 -10.17
N TRP A 269 -16.26 -33.85 -10.05
CA TRP A 269 -16.58 -33.01 -11.20
C TRP A 269 -15.32 -32.35 -11.80
N GLU A 270 -14.40 -31.89 -10.98
CA GLU A 270 -13.11 -31.36 -11.44
C GLU A 270 -12.32 -32.43 -12.21
N ALA A 271 -12.21 -33.64 -11.65
CA ALA A 271 -11.57 -34.77 -12.33
C ALA A 271 -12.30 -35.16 -13.64
N ALA A 272 -13.63 -35.09 -13.67
CA ALA A 272 -14.42 -35.36 -14.87
C ALA A 272 -14.08 -34.40 -16.01
N ILE A 273 -13.90 -33.10 -15.72
CA ILE A 273 -13.48 -32.10 -16.72
C ILE A 273 -12.10 -32.45 -17.28
N GLU A 274 -11.15 -32.87 -16.44
CA GLU A 274 -9.82 -33.28 -16.90
C GLU A 274 -9.89 -34.47 -17.86
N TYR A 275 -10.70 -35.48 -17.53
CA TYR A 275 -10.89 -36.65 -18.40
C TYR A 275 -11.60 -36.31 -19.71
N PHE A 276 -12.63 -35.45 -19.70
CA PHE A 276 -13.25 -34.98 -20.93
C PHE A 276 -12.27 -34.21 -21.82
N ARG A 277 -11.39 -33.37 -21.23
CA ARG A 277 -10.33 -32.69 -21.99
C ARG A 277 -9.33 -33.66 -22.60
N LYS A 278 -8.89 -34.69 -21.86
CA LYS A 278 -8.04 -35.76 -22.40
C LYS A 278 -8.73 -36.51 -23.53
N SER A 279 -10.03 -36.79 -23.42
CA SER A 279 -10.81 -37.39 -24.52
C SER A 279 -10.73 -36.53 -25.79
N LEU A 280 -10.91 -35.22 -25.67
CA LEU A 280 -10.82 -34.26 -26.78
C LEU A 280 -9.42 -34.10 -27.37
N GLU A 281 -8.36 -34.33 -26.58
CA GLU A 281 -6.98 -34.32 -27.07
C GLU A 281 -6.74 -35.44 -28.11
N TYR A 282 -7.30 -36.63 -27.85
CA TYR A 282 -7.15 -37.77 -28.75
C TYR A 282 -8.18 -37.77 -29.89
N ASN A 283 -9.39 -37.27 -29.62
CA ASN A 283 -10.46 -37.11 -30.61
C ASN A 283 -11.17 -35.76 -30.44
N PRO A 284 -10.74 -34.71 -31.15
CA PRO A 284 -11.38 -33.41 -31.09
C PRO A 284 -12.86 -33.42 -31.53
N GLY A 285 -13.29 -34.42 -32.29
CA GLY A 285 -14.67 -34.60 -32.75
C GLY A 285 -15.58 -35.37 -31.78
N ASN A 286 -15.10 -35.72 -30.57
CA ASN A 286 -15.92 -36.43 -29.58
C ASN A 286 -16.99 -35.52 -28.97
N GLN A 287 -18.18 -35.51 -29.57
CA GLN A 287 -19.30 -34.65 -29.16
C GLN A 287 -19.68 -34.85 -27.68
N ALA A 288 -19.66 -36.08 -27.17
CA ALA A 288 -20.04 -36.36 -25.79
C ALA A 288 -19.07 -35.71 -24.78
N ALA A 289 -17.77 -35.68 -25.10
CA ALA A 289 -16.77 -34.98 -24.30
C ALA A 289 -16.87 -33.44 -24.48
N GLN A 290 -17.13 -32.96 -25.71
CA GLN A 290 -17.37 -31.54 -25.99
C GLN A 290 -18.56 -31.00 -25.18
N ASP A 291 -19.63 -31.77 -25.06
CA ASP A 291 -20.82 -31.42 -24.27
C ASP A 291 -20.57 -31.63 -22.77
N GLY A 292 -19.67 -32.55 -22.41
CA GLY A 292 -19.31 -32.88 -21.03
C GLY A 292 -18.62 -31.75 -20.28
N VAL A 293 -17.63 -31.11 -20.90
CA VAL A 293 -16.88 -30.00 -20.29
C VAL A 293 -17.79 -28.85 -19.82
N PRO A 294 -18.60 -28.19 -20.68
CA PRO A 294 -19.45 -27.08 -20.25
C PRO A 294 -20.53 -27.53 -19.27
N ARG A 295 -21.12 -28.72 -19.45
CA ARG A 295 -22.14 -29.26 -18.54
C ARG A 295 -21.61 -29.43 -17.12
N VAL A 296 -20.43 -30.02 -16.95
CA VAL A 296 -19.84 -30.22 -15.62
C VAL A 296 -19.33 -28.90 -15.04
N THR A 297 -18.79 -28.02 -15.87
CA THR A 297 -18.43 -26.65 -15.48
C THR A 297 -19.63 -25.89 -14.89
N GLU A 298 -20.81 -26.01 -15.53
CA GLU A 298 -22.05 -25.42 -15.03
C GLU A 298 -22.48 -26.01 -13.68
N ARG A 299 -22.32 -27.32 -13.47
CA ARG A 299 -22.62 -27.96 -12.17
C ARG A 299 -21.72 -27.47 -11.04
N ILE A 300 -20.43 -27.28 -11.31
CA ILE A 300 -19.49 -26.73 -10.32
C ILE A 300 -19.88 -25.28 -9.97
N ALA A 301 -20.15 -24.46 -10.98
CA ALA A 301 -20.63 -23.09 -10.77
C ALA A 301 -21.95 -23.05 -9.99
N ASP A 302 -22.91 -23.94 -10.31
CA ASP A 302 -24.18 -24.07 -9.59
C ASP A 302 -23.96 -24.48 -8.13
N HIS A 303 -23.06 -25.42 -7.84
CA HIS A 303 -22.76 -25.82 -6.47
C HIS A 303 -22.32 -24.64 -5.60
N TYR A 304 -21.34 -23.88 -6.07
CA TYR A 304 -20.84 -22.70 -5.37
C TYR A 304 -21.90 -21.59 -5.29
N TYR A 305 -22.68 -21.40 -6.36
CA TYR A 305 -23.81 -20.48 -6.36
C TYR A 305 -24.84 -20.83 -5.29
N GLN A 306 -25.26 -22.09 -5.19
CA GLN A 306 -26.21 -22.56 -4.17
C GLN A 306 -25.65 -22.40 -2.75
N GLN A 307 -24.35 -22.63 -2.56
CA GLN A 307 -23.67 -22.35 -1.29
C GLN A 307 -23.75 -20.86 -0.95
N GLY A 308 -23.45 -19.97 -1.91
CA GLY A 308 -23.57 -18.53 -1.77
C GLY A 308 -24.99 -18.09 -1.42
N VAL A 309 -26.01 -18.65 -2.10
CA VAL A 309 -27.44 -18.38 -1.82
C VAL A 309 -27.84 -18.81 -0.40
N ARG A 310 -27.36 -19.96 0.09
CA ARG A 310 -27.65 -20.40 1.47
C ARG A 310 -27.07 -19.44 2.50
N LEU A 311 -25.85 -18.95 2.25
CA LEU A 311 -25.14 -18.02 3.12
C LEU A 311 -25.73 -16.60 3.04
N SER A 312 -26.26 -16.21 1.88
CA SER A 312 -26.80 -14.85 1.68
C SER A 312 -28.09 -14.55 2.43
N ASN A 313 -28.76 -15.56 2.97
CA ASN A 313 -29.93 -15.39 3.83
C ASN A 313 -29.60 -14.81 5.21
N ARG A 314 -28.31 -14.71 5.58
CA ARG A 314 -27.86 -14.29 6.92
C ARG A 314 -26.93 -13.08 6.86
N LEU A 315 -27.46 -11.95 6.37
CA LEU A 315 -26.73 -10.69 6.20
C LEU A 315 -26.24 -10.00 7.49
N ASN A 316 -26.48 -10.59 8.66
CA ASN A 316 -26.12 -10.00 9.95
C ASN A 316 -24.87 -10.64 10.56
N ASP A 317 -24.38 -11.75 10.00
CA ASP A 317 -23.21 -12.46 10.48
C ASP A 317 -22.05 -12.23 9.50
N ARG A 318 -21.05 -11.46 9.95
CA ARG A 318 -19.88 -11.09 9.15
C ARG A 318 -19.16 -12.30 8.56
N ASN A 319 -19.04 -13.39 9.32
CA ASN A 319 -18.32 -14.59 8.86
C ASN A 319 -19.10 -15.30 7.74
N GLN A 320 -20.42 -15.35 7.85
CA GLN A 320 -21.26 -15.97 6.82
C GLN A 320 -21.34 -15.11 5.56
N VAL A 321 -21.37 -13.78 5.71
CA VAL A 321 -21.28 -12.84 4.59
C VAL A 321 -19.97 -13.06 3.81
N GLU A 322 -18.83 -13.14 4.48
CA GLU A 322 -17.53 -13.40 3.84
C GLU A 322 -17.48 -14.77 3.14
N GLN A 323 -17.99 -15.82 3.78
CA GLN A 323 -18.09 -17.14 3.15
C GLN A 323 -19.00 -17.11 1.91
N GLY A 324 -20.09 -16.34 1.96
CA GLY A 324 -21.01 -16.18 0.82
C GLY A 324 -20.37 -15.43 -0.33
N ILE A 325 -19.59 -14.38 -0.06
CA ILE A 325 -18.80 -13.66 -1.08
C ILE A 325 -17.83 -14.64 -1.75
N ALA A 326 -17.06 -15.39 -0.96
CA ALA A 326 -16.10 -16.38 -1.47
C ALA A 326 -16.79 -17.45 -2.32
N ALA A 327 -17.97 -17.92 -1.93
CA ALA A 327 -18.74 -18.89 -2.71
C ALA A 327 -19.19 -18.31 -4.06
N PHE A 328 -19.70 -17.06 -4.11
CA PHE A 328 -20.02 -16.43 -5.39
C PHE A 328 -18.79 -16.13 -6.24
N ASP A 329 -17.66 -15.77 -5.64
CA ASP A 329 -16.38 -15.58 -6.34
C ASP A 329 -15.95 -16.89 -7.03
N GLN A 330 -16.03 -18.03 -6.33
CA GLN A 330 -15.76 -19.34 -6.93
C GLN A 330 -16.71 -19.65 -8.09
N ALA A 331 -18.03 -19.42 -7.94
CA ALA A 331 -18.97 -19.62 -9.05
C ALA A 331 -18.62 -18.79 -10.30
N LEU A 332 -18.17 -17.55 -10.09
CA LEU A 332 -17.78 -16.61 -11.15
C LEU A 332 -16.41 -16.93 -11.79
N GLU A 333 -15.51 -17.60 -11.06
CA GLU A 333 -14.24 -18.11 -11.58
C GLU A 333 -14.48 -19.21 -12.62
N TRP A 334 -15.44 -20.11 -12.36
CA TRP A 334 -15.81 -21.18 -13.29
C TRP A 334 -16.62 -20.67 -14.49
N ILE A 335 -17.61 -19.79 -14.26
CA ILE A 335 -18.41 -19.18 -15.32
C ILE A 335 -18.58 -17.68 -15.04
N PRO A 336 -17.93 -16.79 -15.82
CA PRO A 336 -18.15 -15.36 -15.72
C PRO A 336 -19.62 -15.01 -15.95
N ASN A 337 -20.17 -14.12 -15.12
CA ASN A 337 -21.60 -13.74 -15.14
C ASN A 337 -22.56 -14.92 -14.96
N PHE A 338 -22.19 -15.92 -14.15
CA PHE A 338 -23.07 -17.03 -13.81
C PHE A 338 -24.35 -16.54 -13.11
N ARG A 339 -25.47 -16.55 -13.85
CA ARG A 339 -26.80 -16.11 -13.36
C ARG A 339 -26.73 -14.71 -12.71
N ASP A 340 -27.34 -14.55 -11.56
CA ASP A 340 -27.33 -13.32 -10.74
C ASP A 340 -26.22 -13.32 -9.67
N ALA A 341 -25.23 -14.22 -9.75
CA ALA A 341 -24.10 -14.27 -8.81
C ALA A 341 -23.38 -12.92 -8.63
N PRO A 342 -23.13 -12.10 -9.68
CA PRO A 342 -22.49 -10.79 -9.50
C PRO A 342 -23.30 -9.85 -8.60
N VAL A 343 -24.63 -9.85 -8.75
CA VAL A 343 -25.55 -9.03 -7.94
C VAL A 343 -25.59 -9.54 -6.51
N LEU A 344 -25.77 -10.85 -6.31
CA LEU A 344 -25.85 -11.45 -4.98
C LEU A 344 -24.54 -11.30 -4.20
N ARG A 345 -23.40 -11.44 -4.89
CA ARG A 345 -22.08 -11.15 -4.34
C ARG A 345 -21.99 -9.69 -3.90
N GLN A 346 -22.35 -8.76 -4.76
CA GLN A 346 -22.27 -7.32 -4.44
C GLN A 346 -23.19 -6.96 -3.26
N ARG A 347 -24.36 -7.58 -3.15
CA ARG A 347 -25.26 -7.44 -2.00
C ARG A 347 -24.58 -7.86 -0.70
N LEU A 348 -23.80 -8.94 -0.71
CA LEU A 348 -23.02 -9.37 0.45
C LEU A 348 -21.87 -8.41 0.79
N VAL A 349 -21.19 -7.85 -0.21
CA VAL A 349 -20.17 -6.81 0.00
C VAL A 349 -20.79 -5.62 0.72
N VAL A 350 -21.94 -5.13 0.25
CA VAL A 350 -22.66 -4.04 0.93
C VAL A 350 -23.07 -4.42 2.35
N ALA A 351 -23.60 -5.63 2.56
CA ALA A 351 -23.95 -6.11 3.90
C ALA A 351 -22.75 -6.13 4.86
N ARG A 352 -21.56 -6.51 4.39
CA ARG A 352 -20.33 -6.42 5.17
C ARG A 352 -20.01 -4.98 5.57
N GLU A 353 -20.04 -4.05 4.61
CA GLU A 353 -19.77 -2.63 4.90
C GLU A 353 -20.79 -2.05 5.90
N ILE A 354 -22.06 -2.48 5.84
CA ILE A 354 -23.09 -2.11 6.83
C ILE A 354 -22.74 -2.65 8.22
N ILE A 355 -22.33 -3.93 8.33
CA ILE A 355 -21.93 -4.53 9.61
C ILE A 355 -20.74 -3.77 10.21
N ASP A 356 -19.68 -3.57 9.43
CA ASP A 356 -18.45 -2.92 9.88
C ASP A 356 -18.77 -1.47 10.32
N LEU A 357 -19.52 -0.71 9.51
CA LEU A 357 -19.93 0.66 9.86
C LEU A 357 -20.82 0.73 11.11
N SER A 358 -21.74 -0.23 11.30
CA SER A 358 -22.59 -0.31 12.50
C SER A 358 -21.77 -0.51 13.77
N GLN A 359 -20.73 -1.34 13.70
CA GLN A 359 -19.80 -1.59 14.81
C GLN A 359 -18.96 -0.35 15.15
N GLU A 360 -18.58 0.46 14.15
CA GLU A 360 -17.81 1.69 14.32
C GLU A 360 -18.67 2.89 14.78
N LEU A 361 -19.93 2.99 14.35
CA LEU A 361 -20.82 4.11 14.69
C LEU A 361 -21.12 4.20 16.20
N THR A 362 -21.28 3.05 16.86
CA THR A 362 -21.66 2.98 18.27
C THR A 362 -20.63 3.64 19.21
N PRO A 363 -19.33 3.29 19.17
CA PRO A 363 -18.32 3.95 20.01
C PRO A 363 -18.20 5.44 19.68
N VAL A 364 -18.23 5.82 18.40
CA VAL A 364 -18.13 7.24 18.01
C VAL A 364 -19.28 8.07 18.56
N ARG A 365 -20.51 7.54 18.57
CA ARG A 365 -21.68 8.22 19.16
C ARG A 365 -21.53 8.42 20.67
N ASN A 366 -20.98 7.44 21.37
CA ASN A 366 -20.72 7.52 22.80
C ASN A 366 -19.65 8.57 23.12
N ASP A 367 -18.54 8.55 22.37
CA ASP A 367 -17.46 9.52 22.51
C ASP A 367 -17.94 10.94 22.18
N PHE A 368 -18.75 11.08 21.12
CA PHE A 368 -19.36 12.35 20.74
C PHE A 368 -20.24 12.91 21.86
N SER A 369 -21.11 12.09 22.46
CA SER A 369 -22.00 12.51 23.55
C SER A 369 -21.22 13.00 24.77
N LYS A 370 -20.08 12.36 25.07
CA LYS A 370 -19.16 12.78 26.14
C LYS A 370 -18.54 14.15 25.83
N VAL A 371 -18.05 14.34 24.60
CA VAL A 371 -17.45 15.62 24.17
C VAL A 371 -18.50 16.73 24.09
N GLU A 372 -19.74 16.44 23.72
CA GLU A 372 -20.85 17.41 23.71
C GLU A 372 -21.09 17.97 25.11
N GLY A 373 -21.09 17.10 26.13
CA GLY A 373 -21.17 17.52 27.53
C GLY A 373 -19.98 18.38 27.97
N GLN A 374 -18.78 18.05 27.47
CA GLN A 374 -17.55 18.81 27.74
C GLN A 374 -17.57 20.20 27.10
N VAL A 375 -17.99 20.33 25.84
CA VAL A 375 -18.13 21.62 25.14
C VAL A 375 -19.23 22.47 25.79
N THR A 376 -20.32 21.86 26.22
CA THR A 376 -21.37 22.57 26.99
C THR A 376 -20.82 23.12 28.32
N SER A 377 -19.91 22.39 28.98
CA SER A 377 -19.22 22.90 30.16
C SER A 377 -18.24 24.03 29.82
N LEU A 378 -17.52 23.89 28.71
CA LEU A 378 -16.59 24.91 28.23
C LEU A 378 -17.32 26.22 27.89
N SER A 379 -18.41 26.17 27.14
CA SER A 379 -19.25 27.35 26.84
C SER A 379 -19.72 28.05 28.12
N ARG A 380 -20.11 27.31 29.16
CA ARG A 380 -20.43 27.89 30.48
C ARG A 380 -19.23 28.55 31.16
N SER A 381 -18.02 28.01 31.02
CA SER A 381 -16.79 28.64 31.56
C SER A 381 -16.41 29.89 30.77
N VAL A 382 -16.45 29.84 29.43
CA VAL A 382 -16.19 30.98 28.54
C VAL A 382 -17.18 32.12 28.79
N ASN A 383 -18.48 31.82 28.91
CA ASN A 383 -19.50 32.82 29.20
C ASN A 383 -19.27 33.50 30.56
N ARG A 384 -18.87 32.74 31.59
CA ARG A 384 -18.51 33.31 32.90
C ARG A 384 -17.25 34.18 32.84
N ALA A 385 -16.23 33.75 32.10
CA ALA A 385 -15.00 34.52 31.90
C ALA A 385 -15.26 35.82 31.12
N HIS A 386 -16.03 35.74 30.04
CA HIS A 386 -16.47 36.89 29.25
C HIS A 386 -17.25 37.89 30.13
N GLN A 387 -18.20 37.40 30.93
CA GLN A 387 -18.94 38.24 31.88
C GLN A 387 -17.98 38.90 32.88
N GLY A 388 -17.03 38.15 33.45
CA GLY A 388 -16.05 38.69 34.40
C GLY A 388 -15.16 39.79 33.81
N ILE A 389 -14.64 39.62 32.58
CA ILE A 389 -13.83 40.65 31.92
C ILE A 389 -14.68 41.86 31.54
N SER A 390 -15.91 41.66 31.07
CA SER A 390 -16.86 42.74 30.78
C SER A 390 -17.18 43.55 32.04
N ASP A 391 -17.48 42.87 33.15
CA ASP A 391 -17.73 43.51 34.43
C ASP A 391 -16.48 44.21 34.98
N LEU A 392 -15.29 43.62 34.79
CA LEU A 392 -14.01 44.24 35.16
C LEU A 392 -13.76 45.53 34.36
N HIS A 393 -14.02 45.50 33.06
CA HIS A 393 -13.92 46.66 32.19
C HIS A 393 -14.91 47.75 32.62
N ASN A 394 -16.15 47.38 32.97
CA ASN A 394 -17.15 48.31 33.46
C ASN A 394 -16.77 48.92 34.81
N ILE A 395 -16.31 48.12 35.78
CA ILE A 395 -15.92 48.63 37.10
C ILE A 395 -14.71 49.56 37.02
N VAL A 396 -13.74 49.27 36.14
CA VAL A 396 -12.60 50.16 35.89
C VAL A 396 -13.08 51.54 35.43
N ASN A 397 -14.02 51.60 34.48
CA ASN A 397 -14.59 52.87 34.02
C ASN A 397 -15.32 53.62 35.15
N ARG A 398 -16.00 52.90 36.03
CA ARG A 398 -16.71 53.51 37.18
C ARG A 398 -15.77 53.97 38.27
N VAL A 399 -14.69 53.25 38.53
CA VAL A 399 -13.62 53.65 39.46
C VAL A 399 -12.93 54.92 38.94
N GLU A 400 -12.69 55.01 37.64
CA GLU A 400 -12.15 56.22 37.00
C GLU A 400 -13.10 57.42 37.19
N GLN A 401 -14.40 57.24 36.94
CA GLN A 401 -15.41 58.28 37.20
C GLN A 401 -15.49 58.67 38.68
N LEU A 402 -15.45 57.68 39.58
CA LEU A 402 -15.47 57.90 41.02
C LEU A 402 -14.25 58.70 41.48
N GLU A 403 -13.07 58.38 40.94
CA GLU A 403 -11.84 59.10 41.25
C GLU A 403 -11.88 60.55 40.77
N ASP A 404 -12.32 60.80 39.55
CA ASP A 404 -12.48 62.16 39.02
C ASP A 404 -13.45 62.99 39.90
N GLN A 405 -14.54 62.36 40.39
CA GLN A 405 -15.46 62.98 41.35
C GLN A 405 -14.82 63.22 42.72
N LEU A 406 -14.12 62.23 43.29
CA LEU A 406 -13.43 62.34 44.57
C LEU A 406 -12.39 63.46 44.53
N GLN A 407 -11.56 63.51 43.49
CA GLN A 407 -10.53 64.53 43.32
C GLN A 407 -11.14 65.93 43.22
N THR A 408 -12.25 66.07 42.51
CA THR A 408 -13.00 67.33 42.44
C THR A 408 -13.48 67.75 43.83
N VAL A 409 -14.14 66.85 44.56
CA VAL A 409 -14.66 67.13 45.91
C VAL A 409 -13.54 67.43 46.91
N ILE A 410 -12.43 66.70 46.87
CA ILE A 410 -11.24 66.92 47.71
C ILE A 410 -10.64 68.30 47.42
N THR A 411 -10.45 68.66 46.15
CA THR A 411 -9.87 69.95 45.77
C THR A 411 -10.70 71.12 46.29
N VAL A 412 -12.03 71.03 46.18
CA VAL A 412 -12.93 72.08 46.69
C VAL A 412 -12.98 72.05 48.22
N SER A 413 -13.01 70.87 48.84
CA SER A 413 -13.00 70.69 50.30
C SER A 413 -11.71 71.25 50.93
N ASP A 414 -10.55 71.02 50.32
CA ASP A 414 -9.26 71.50 50.81
C ASP A 414 -9.15 73.02 50.72
N ALA A 415 -9.64 73.63 49.63
CA ALA A 415 -9.73 75.08 49.51
C ALA A 415 -10.61 75.69 50.62
N LEU A 416 -11.70 75.01 50.99
CA LEU A 416 -12.62 75.46 52.05
C LEU A 416 -12.12 75.12 53.46
N SER A 417 -11.20 74.17 53.61
CA SER A 417 -10.65 73.75 54.91
C SER A 417 -9.82 74.86 55.61
N VAL A 418 -9.32 75.82 54.84
CA VAL A 418 -8.53 76.97 55.31
C VAL A 418 -9.43 78.07 55.91
N VAL A 419 -10.73 78.05 55.62
CA VAL A 419 -11.69 79.05 56.12
C VAL A 419 -12.05 78.76 57.59
N PRO A 420 -11.78 79.67 58.56
CA PRO A 420 -11.81 79.36 59.99
C PRO A 420 -13.11 78.78 60.55
N VAL A 421 -14.28 79.23 60.06
CA VAL A 421 -15.60 78.82 60.59
C VAL A 421 -16.07 77.48 60.04
N VAL A 422 -15.66 77.11 58.83
CA VAL A 422 -16.09 75.87 58.17
C VAL A 422 -14.99 74.79 58.17
N GLY A 423 -13.74 75.19 58.42
CA GLY A 423 -12.57 74.34 58.26
C GLY A 423 -12.54 73.10 59.15
N ALA A 424 -13.15 73.13 60.33
CA ALA A 424 -13.24 71.93 61.19
C ALA A 424 -14.10 70.82 60.57
N VAL A 425 -15.24 71.19 59.98
CA VAL A 425 -16.16 70.24 59.31
C VAL A 425 -15.51 69.72 58.04
N PHE A 426 -14.93 70.59 57.21
CA PHE A 426 -14.23 70.18 56.00
C PHE A 426 -12.98 69.33 56.28
N ARG A 427 -12.27 69.52 57.40
CA ARG A 427 -11.17 68.62 57.80
C ARG A 427 -11.66 67.22 58.14
N ALA A 428 -12.79 67.10 58.84
CA ALA A 428 -13.41 65.80 59.14
C ALA A 428 -13.92 65.11 57.86
N THR A 429 -14.59 65.85 56.97
CA THR A 429 -15.03 65.35 55.66
C THR A 429 -13.85 64.98 54.77
N SER A 430 -12.78 65.79 54.71
CA SER A 430 -11.54 65.51 53.97
C SER A 430 -10.84 64.26 54.50
N THR A 431 -10.84 64.02 55.82
CA THR A 431 -10.33 62.78 56.40
C THR A 431 -11.13 61.56 55.94
N SER A 432 -12.48 61.65 55.95
CA SER A 432 -13.35 60.57 55.47
C SER A 432 -13.22 60.34 53.96
N LEU A 433 -13.05 61.41 53.16
CA LEU A 433 -12.79 61.35 51.73
C LEU A 433 -11.44 60.68 51.46
N GLY A 434 -10.39 61.04 52.22
CA GLY A 434 -9.05 60.48 52.10
C GLY A 434 -9.00 58.96 52.31
N MET A 435 -9.79 58.44 53.26
CA MET A 435 -9.88 56.99 53.52
C MET A 435 -10.45 56.19 52.34
N VAL A 436 -11.32 56.80 51.52
CA VAL A 436 -11.90 56.15 50.33
C VAL A 436 -11.08 56.46 49.08
N HIS A 437 -10.54 57.66 48.99
CA HIS A 437 -9.69 58.12 47.90
C HIS A 437 -8.42 57.30 47.76
N GLN A 438 -7.68 57.02 48.84
CA GLN A 438 -6.40 56.29 48.72
C GLN A 438 -6.53 54.91 48.02
N PRO A 439 -7.48 54.02 48.41
CA PRO A 439 -7.69 52.77 47.68
C PRO A 439 -8.22 52.98 46.24
N VAL A 440 -9.09 53.96 46.02
CA VAL A 440 -9.68 54.26 44.70
C VAL A 440 -8.63 54.79 43.72
N ASP A 441 -7.79 55.73 44.14
CA ASP A 441 -6.67 56.31 43.39
C ASP A 441 -5.62 55.24 43.04
N SER A 442 -5.30 54.32 43.97
CA SER A 442 -4.44 53.17 43.68
C SER A 442 -4.98 52.33 42.53
N VAL A 443 -6.26 51.92 42.65
CA VAL A 443 -6.94 51.10 41.63
C VAL A 443 -7.05 51.88 40.32
N ASN A 444 -7.40 53.17 40.34
CA ASN A 444 -7.53 54.01 39.14
C ASN A 444 -6.19 54.15 38.40
N ARG A 445 -5.08 54.41 39.11
CA ARG A 445 -3.75 54.46 38.51
C ARG A 445 -3.39 53.16 37.81
N LYS A 446 -3.55 52.03 38.50
CA LYS A 446 -3.30 50.70 37.90
C LYS A 446 -4.22 50.46 36.72
N ALA A 447 -5.50 50.74 36.87
CA ALA A 447 -6.51 50.57 35.83
C ALA A 447 -6.15 51.36 34.57
N ARG A 448 -5.75 52.63 34.68
CA ARG A 448 -5.28 53.43 33.53
C ARG A 448 -4.04 52.84 32.85
N LEU A 449 -3.12 52.25 33.62
CA LEU A 449 -1.92 51.60 33.08
C LEU A 449 -2.24 50.30 32.32
N ILE A 450 -3.26 49.54 32.75
CA ILE A 450 -3.56 48.23 32.16
C ILE A 450 -4.75 48.21 31.21
N LYS A 451 -5.62 49.23 31.24
CA LYS A 451 -6.88 49.28 30.47
C LYS A 451 -6.62 49.07 28.98
N THR A 452 -5.81 49.94 28.38
CA THR A 452 -5.49 49.87 26.95
C THR A 452 -4.55 48.72 26.56
N PRO A 453 -3.44 48.44 27.26
CA PRO A 453 -2.52 47.38 26.83
C PRO A 453 -2.97 45.95 27.18
N ALA A 454 -3.85 45.77 28.16
CA ALA A 454 -4.23 44.45 28.65
C ALA A 454 -5.75 44.20 28.67
N LEU A 455 -6.54 45.08 29.29
CA LEU A 455 -7.98 44.84 29.52
C LEU A 455 -8.83 44.92 28.24
N ASP A 456 -8.65 45.96 27.41
CA ASP A 456 -9.38 46.11 26.15
C ASP A 456 -9.02 44.99 25.14
N PRO A 457 -7.74 44.59 24.98
CA PRO A 457 -7.39 43.37 24.27
C PRO A 457 -8.05 42.12 24.87
N ALA A 458 -8.01 41.94 26.20
CA ALA A 458 -8.61 40.76 26.84
C ALA A 458 -10.11 40.65 26.57
N LEU A 459 -10.85 41.77 26.57
CA LEU A 459 -12.27 41.81 26.24
C LEU A 459 -12.55 41.43 24.79
N ARG A 460 -11.74 41.92 23.85
CA ARG A 460 -11.87 41.53 22.42
C ARG A 460 -11.57 40.05 22.20
N GLU A 461 -10.49 39.57 22.80
CA GLU A 461 -10.05 38.18 22.66
C GLU A 461 -11.06 37.21 23.30
N ILE A 462 -11.58 37.50 24.50
CA ILE A 462 -12.59 36.62 25.14
C ILE A 462 -13.93 36.66 24.41
N THR A 463 -14.29 37.80 23.80
CA THR A 463 -15.46 37.87 22.89
C THR A 463 -15.26 36.95 21.68
N SER A 464 -14.08 36.98 21.07
CA SER A 464 -13.75 36.08 19.95
C SER A 464 -13.78 34.61 20.37
N VAL A 465 -13.18 34.25 21.51
CA VAL A 465 -13.24 32.89 22.08
C VAL A 465 -14.68 32.44 22.30
N LYS A 466 -15.55 33.32 22.79
CA LYS A 466 -16.98 33.05 22.98
C LYS A 466 -17.67 32.77 21.65
N GLU A 467 -17.52 33.63 20.65
CA GLU A 467 -18.12 33.45 19.33
C GLU A 467 -17.68 32.14 18.68
N GLN A 468 -16.39 31.80 18.76
CA GLN A 468 -15.86 30.54 18.24
C GLN A 468 -16.39 29.32 19.01
N THR A 469 -16.48 29.40 20.35
CA THR A 469 -17.03 28.33 21.19
C THR A 469 -18.52 28.09 20.89
N ASP A 470 -19.30 29.15 20.70
CA ASP A 470 -20.70 29.06 20.31
C ASP A 470 -20.83 28.45 18.90
N GLY A 471 -19.92 28.81 17.98
CA GLY A 471 -19.81 28.19 16.66
C GLY A 471 -19.55 26.69 16.72
N ILE A 472 -18.60 26.25 17.55
CA ILE A 472 -18.33 24.82 17.80
C ILE A 472 -19.59 24.13 18.34
N SER A 473 -20.27 24.73 19.32
CA SER A 473 -21.49 24.16 19.89
C SER A 473 -22.60 23.99 18.85
N ALA A 474 -22.74 24.94 17.91
CA ALA A 474 -23.68 24.83 16.80
C ALA A 474 -23.31 23.69 15.83
N SER A 475 -22.04 23.60 15.44
CA SER A 475 -21.55 22.50 14.59
C SER A 475 -21.71 21.12 15.24
N MET A 476 -21.54 21.02 16.57
CA MET A 476 -21.84 19.79 17.29
C MET A 476 -23.33 19.42 17.22
N GLY A 477 -24.23 20.41 17.34
CA GLY A 477 -25.67 20.17 17.17
C GLY A 477 -26.06 19.66 15.76
N GLU A 478 -25.33 20.07 14.72
CA GLU A 478 -25.44 19.52 13.37
C GLU A 478 -24.90 18.09 13.29
N ILE A 479 -23.66 17.86 13.73
CA ILE A 479 -23.02 16.55 13.71
C ILE A 479 -23.84 15.50 14.48
N LYS A 480 -24.46 15.88 15.60
CA LYS A 480 -25.33 14.98 16.36
C LYS A 480 -26.53 14.51 15.54
N ARG A 481 -27.22 15.44 14.87
CA ARG A 481 -28.36 15.12 14.00
C ARG A 481 -27.93 14.21 12.85
N GLU A 482 -26.77 14.48 12.28
CA GLU A 482 -26.19 13.67 11.21
C GLU A 482 -25.79 12.27 11.70
N LEU A 483 -25.13 12.15 12.85
CA LEU A 483 -24.80 10.86 13.47
C LEU A 483 -26.05 10.02 13.75
N ASP A 484 -27.11 10.65 14.27
CA ASP A 484 -28.40 9.99 14.51
C ASP A 484 -29.05 9.55 13.19
N ALA A 485 -28.96 10.38 12.13
CA ALA A 485 -29.42 10.04 10.79
C ALA A 485 -28.63 8.88 10.18
N ALA A 486 -27.29 8.91 10.20
CA ALA A 486 -26.44 7.82 9.74
C ALA A 486 -26.75 6.51 10.47
N HIS A 487 -26.95 6.58 11.78
CA HIS A 487 -27.29 5.41 12.57
C HIS A 487 -28.68 4.85 12.23
N ALA A 488 -29.67 5.71 11.97
CA ALA A 488 -30.97 5.28 11.47
C ALA A 488 -30.86 4.63 10.07
N ILE A 489 -30.12 5.28 9.16
CA ILE A 489 -29.86 4.79 7.80
C ILE A 489 -29.22 3.40 7.85
N VAL A 490 -28.13 3.21 8.61
CA VAL A 490 -27.42 1.93 8.72
C VAL A 490 -28.32 0.81 9.26
N ARG A 491 -29.20 1.12 10.21
CA ARG A 491 -30.20 0.13 10.68
C ARG A 491 -31.21 -0.24 9.60
N GLY A 492 -31.70 0.74 8.81
CA GLY A 492 -32.67 0.52 7.74
C GLY A 492 -32.07 -0.19 6.50
N LEU A 493 -30.79 0.06 6.22
CA LEU A 493 -30.10 -0.44 5.04
C LEU A 493 -30.08 -1.96 4.93
N ASN A 494 -29.99 -2.67 6.05
CA ASN A 494 -29.92 -4.13 6.03
C ASN A 494 -31.19 -4.78 5.42
N ASN A 495 -32.35 -4.16 5.63
CA ASN A 495 -33.59 -4.60 5.00
C ASN A 495 -33.64 -4.19 3.52
N CYS A 496 -33.23 -2.96 3.21
CA CYS A 496 -33.25 -2.46 1.83
C CYS A 496 -32.29 -3.22 0.91
N THR A 497 -31.09 -3.56 1.38
CA THR A 497 -30.07 -4.21 0.55
C THR A 497 -30.56 -5.56 0.00
N ARG A 498 -31.51 -6.21 0.68
CA ARG A 498 -32.15 -7.47 0.23
C ARG A 498 -33.07 -7.29 -0.97
N THR A 499 -33.66 -6.11 -1.17
CA THR A 499 -34.62 -5.84 -2.23
C THR A 499 -33.97 -5.31 -3.51
N ILE A 500 -32.73 -4.82 -3.43
CA ILE A 500 -31.98 -4.31 -4.59
C ILE A 500 -31.51 -5.47 -5.46
N THR A 501 -31.98 -5.53 -6.71
CA THR A 501 -31.65 -6.57 -7.71
C THR A 501 -30.69 -6.09 -8.79
N GLU A 502 -30.38 -4.79 -8.83
CA GLU A 502 -29.47 -4.21 -9.80
C GLU A 502 -28.06 -4.05 -9.23
N LEU A 503 -27.05 -4.30 -10.06
CA LEU A 503 -25.64 -4.21 -9.64
C LEU A 503 -25.20 -2.76 -9.37
N HIS A 504 -25.62 -1.82 -10.22
CA HIS A 504 -25.14 -0.43 -10.17
C HIS A 504 -25.53 0.29 -8.86
N PRO A 505 -26.79 0.22 -8.37
CA PRO A 505 -27.15 0.79 -7.07
C PRO A 505 -26.36 0.18 -5.90
N LEU A 506 -26.07 -1.14 -5.93
CA LEU A 506 -25.28 -1.78 -4.87
C LEU A 506 -23.81 -1.32 -4.88
N GLN A 507 -23.22 -1.11 -6.06
CA GLN A 507 -21.86 -0.55 -6.18
C GLN A 507 -21.80 0.90 -5.71
N GLN A 508 -22.84 1.69 -6.01
CA GLN A 508 -22.96 3.05 -5.51
C GLN A 508 -23.05 3.05 -3.98
N LEU A 509 -23.89 2.19 -3.41
CA LEU A 509 -24.07 2.07 -1.97
C LEU A 509 -22.78 1.64 -1.26
N GLU A 510 -22.00 0.69 -1.82
CA GLU A 510 -20.69 0.33 -1.28
C GLU A 510 -19.74 1.54 -1.22
N ARG A 511 -19.65 2.32 -2.30
CA ARG A 511 -18.80 3.52 -2.36
C ARG A 511 -19.23 4.57 -1.33
N ASP A 512 -20.53 4.78 -1.20
CA ASP A 512 -21.07 5.78 -0.28
C ASP A 512 -20.90 5.35 1.18
N LEU A 513 -21.06 4.05 1.50
CA LEU A 513 -20.76 3.50 2.82
C LEU A 513 -19.28 3.64 3.20
N LYS A 514 -18.36 3.38 2.26
CA LYS A 514 -16.92 3.59 2.47
C LYS A 514 -16.59 5.06 2.71
N THR A 515 -17.24 5.97 1.99
CA THR A 515 -17.07 7.42 2.17
C THR A 515 -17.61 7.89 3.53
N LEU A 516 -18.77 7.36 3.95
CA LEU A 516 -19.33 7.61 5.26
C LEU A 516 -18.40 7.11 6.37
N ARG A 517 -17.81 5.92 6.22
CA ARG A 517 -16.81 5.37 7.15
C ARG A 517 -15.57 6.25 7.28
N GLN A 518 -15.03 6.74 6.16
CA GLN A 518 -13.91 7.70 6.16
C GLN A 518 -14.29 9.02 6.84
N SER A 519 -15.52 9.49 6.65
CA SER A 519 -16.03 10.68 7.33
C SER A 519 -16.15 10.45 8.85
N LEU A 520 -16.54 9.24 9.25
CA LEU A 520 -16.64 8.82 10.64
C LEU A 520 -15.26 8.78 11.33
N SER A 521 -14.22 8.29 10.66
CA SER A 521 -12.85 8.33 11.22
C SER A 521 -12.34 9.76 11.37
N GLY A 522 -12.59 10.64 10.40
CA GLY A 522 -12.25 12.07 10.52
C GLY A 522 -13.00 12.75 11.67
N LEU A 523 -14.26 12.37 11.91
CA LEU A 523 -15.03 12.84 13.06
C LEU A 523 -14.42 12.36 14.38
N GLN A 524 -14.01 11.09 14.47
CA GLN A 524 -13.37 10.55 15.67
C GLN A 524 -12.08 11.29 16.03
N GLU A 525 -11.26 11.63 15.04
CA GLU A 525 -10.06 12.47 15.24
C GLU A 525 -10.43 13.87 15.75
N GLY A 526 -11.44 14.51 15.16
CA GLY A 526 -11.92 15.83 15.60
C GLY A 526 -12.48 15.81 17.03
N ILE A 527 -13.20 14.75 17.41
CA ILE A 527 -13.70 14.52 18.78
C ILE A 527 -12.53 14.40 19.76
N ALA A 528 -11.48 13.64 19.42
CA ALA A 528 -10.31 13.48 20.29
C ALA A 528 -9.57 14.81 20.51
N GLN A 529 -9.42 15.63 19.47
CA GLN A 529 -8.78 16.94 19.54
C GLN A 529 -9.61 17.93 20.38
N LEU A 530 -10.93 17.94 20.22
CA LEU A 530 -11.86 18.71 21.07
C LEU A 530 -11.71 18.36 22.56
N ALA A 531 -11.64 17.06 22.87
CA ALA A 531 -11.48 16.60 24.24
C ALA A 531 -10.16 17.10 24.87
N ALA A 532 -9.07 17.07 24.10
CA ALA A 532 -7.77 17.57 24.54
C ALA A 532 -7.77 19.10 24.77
N MET A 533 -8.32 19.86 23.82
CA MET A 533 -8.49 21.31 23.94
C MET A 533 -9.31 21.69 25.18
N GLN A 534 -10.40 20.97 25.45
CA GLN A 534 -11.27 21.28 26.58
C GLN A 534 -10.54 21.23 27.92
N GLN A 535 -9.62 20.28 28.10
CA GLN A 535 -8.82 20.16 29.32
C GLN A 535 -7.91 21.38 29.53
N GLU A 536 -7.31 21.91 28.46
CA GLU A 536 -6.42 23.08 28.50
C GLU A 536 -7.21 24.38 28.74
N VAL A 537 -8.30 24.58 28.02
CA VAL A 537 -9.08 25.83 28.09
C VAL A 537 -9.87 25.94 29.41
N ASN A 538 -10.44 24.85 29.90
CA ASN A 538 -11.27 24.90 31.12
C ASN A 538 -10.42 25.25 32.35
N THR A 539 -9.20 24.72 32.45
CA THR A 539 -8.25 25.07 33.53
C THR A 539 -7.95 26.57 33.54
N THR A 540 -7.77 27.12 32.34
CA THR A 540 -7.37 28.51 32.11
C THR A 540 -8.49 29.51 32.41
N LEU A 541 -9.73 29.22 31.98
CA LEU A 541 -10.86 30.17 32.10
C LEU A 541 -11.60 30.09 33.44
N LEU A 542 -11.49 28.98 34.20
CA LEU A 542 -12.13 28.85 35.51
C LEU A 542 -11.61 29.90 36.51
N GLN A 543 -10.30 30.14 36.53
CA GLN A 543 -9.68 31.12 37.43
C GLN A 543 -10.18 32.55 37.20
N LEU A 544 -10.52 32.88 35.95
CA LEU A 544 -11.07 34.18 35.58
C LEU A 544 -12.55 34.32 35.98
N GLY A 545 -13.33 33.25 35.84
CA GLY A 545 -14.72 33.21 36.30
C GLY A 545 -14.87 33.34 37.82
N GLU A 546 -13.87 32.91 38.60
CA GLU A 546 -13.85 33.05 40.06
C GLU A 546 -13.71 34.51 40.54
N ALA A 547 -13.27 35.43 39.67
CA ALA A 547 -13.17 36.86 39.99
C ALA A 547 -14.52 37.60 39.93
N VAL A 548 -15.55 37.02 39.30
CA VAL A 548 -16.87 37.67 39.10
C VAL A 548 -17.53 38.11 40.42
N PRO A 549 -17.60 37.28 41.48
CA PRO A 549 -18.23 37.70 42.74
C PRO A 549 -17.50 38.86 43.41
N LEU A 550 -16.17 38.95 43.26
CA LEU A 550 -15.39 40.06 43.77
C LEU A 550 -15.75 41.37 43.05
N ILE A 551 -15.78 41.34 41.72
CA ILE A 551 -16.13 42.51 40.90
C ILE A 551 -17.54 43.02 41.24
N GLY A 552 -18.50 42.11 41.43
CA GLY A 552 -19.85 42.46 41.86
C GLY A 552 -19.90 43.21 43.20
N ARG A 553 -19.11 42.79 44.19
CA ARG A 553 -19.02 43.48 45.50
C ARG A 553 -18.47 44.90 45.37
N VAL A 554 -17.42 45.08 44.56
CA VAL A 554 -16.82 46.41 44.33
C VAL A 554 -17.79 47.31 43.60
N ASN A 555 -18.49 46.80 42.58
CA ASN A 555 -19.49 47.55 41.84
C ASN A 555 -20.60 48.11 42.74
N THR A 556 -21.15 47.28 43.63
CA THR A 556 -22.13 47.74 44.63
C THR A 556 -21.50 48.71 45.65
N GLY A 557 -20.23 48.53 46.00
CA GLY A 557 -19.50 49.46 46.88
C GLY A 557 -19.33 50.84 46.26
N VAL A 558 -18.90 50.91 44.99
CA VAL A 558 -18.76 52.15 44.22
C VAL A 558 -20.10 52.90 44.17
N GLU A 559 -21.21 52.21 43.87
CA GLU A 559 -22.56 52.79 43.87
C GLU A 559 -22.93 53.43 45.21
N ARG A 560 -22.59 52.77 46.32
CA ARG A 560 -22.90 53.26 47.67
C ARG A 560 -22.07 54.48 48.06
N VAL A 561 -20.91 54.70 47.43
CA VAL A 561 -20.05 55.85 47.67
C VAL A 561 -20.46 57.05 46.80
N MET A 562 -20.91 56.83 45.57
CA MET A 562 -21.31 57.92 44.66
C MET A 562 -22.42 58.80 45.24
N GLN A 563 -23.46 58.21 45.86
CA GLN A 563 -24.57 58.99 46.39
C GLN A 563 -24.17 59.96 47.54
N PRO A 564 -23.39 59.54 48.56
CA PRO A 564 -22.77 60.46 49.51
C PRO A 564 -21.93 61.57 48.87
N LEU A 565 -21.14 61.24 47.84
CA LEU A 565 -20.29 62.22 47.15
C LEU A 565 -21.08 63.29 46.43
N ASP A 566 -22.17 62.94 45.74
CA ASP A 566 -23.05 63.91 45.10
C ASP A 566 -23.64 64.90 46.11
N ARG A 567 -24.01 64.41 47.31
CA ARG A 567 -24.51 65.27 48.40
C ARG A 567 -23.42 66.19 48.95
N ILE A 568 -22.20 65.68 49.14
CA ILE A 568 -21.06 66.49 49.58
C ILE A 568 -20.75 67.55 48.52
N SER A 569 -20.70 67.18 47.23
CA SER A 569 -20.47 68.10 46.12
C SER A 569 -21.53 69.20 46.07
N SER A 570 -22.83 68.84 46.16
CA SER A 570 -23.94 69.80 46.21
C SER A 570 -23.81 70.75 47.40
N ALA A 571 -23.59 70.22 48.61
CA ALA A 571 -23.43 71.03 49.80
C ALA A 571 -22.20 71.94 49.71
N THR A 572 -21.12 71.47 49.09
CA THR A 572 -19.89 72.24 48.91
C THR A 572 -20.09 73.40 47.94
N ASN A 573 -20.80 73.19 46.82
CA ASN A 573 -21.16 74.25 45.87
C ASN A 573 -22.11 75.29 46.49
N GLU A 574 -23.07 74.84 47.30
CA GLU A 574 -23.96 75.72 48.07
C GLU A 574 -23.16 76.56 49.09
N ILE A 575 -22.18 75.97 49.77
CA ILE A 575 -21.31 76.65 50.72
C ILE A 575 -20.41 77.67 50.02
N GLN A 576 -19.82 77.32 48.88
CA GLN A 576 -19.01 78.25 48.10
C GLN A 576 -19.84 79.44 47.60
N SER A 577 -21.07 79.18 47.14
CA SER A 577 -22.01 80.23 46.75
C SER A 577 -22.44 81.09 47.95
N ALA A 578 -22.65 80.47 49.11
CA ALA A 578 -23.01 81.16 50.35
C ALA A 578 -21.88 82.05 50.86
N LEU A 579 -20.62 81.60 50.79
CA LEU A 579 -19.44 82.38 51.17
C LEU A 579 -19.27 83.66 50.34
N ASN A 580 -19.62 83.58 49.05
CA ASN A 580 -19.58 84.72 48.12
C ASN A 580 -20.80 85.65 48.22
N ARG A 581 -21.82 85.28 49.01
CA ARG A 581 -23.05 86.07 49.15
C ARG A 581 -22.77 87.35 49.95
N GLN A 582 -23.37 88.46 49.54
CA GLN A 582 -23.29 89.73 50.26
C GLN A 582 -24.34 89.79 51.38
N ILE A 583 -23.92 90.19 52.57
CA ILE A 583 -24.78 90.48 53.72
C ILE A 583 -24.57 91.92 54.18
N SER A 584 -25.67 92.63 54.44
CA SER A 584 -25.63 94.01 54.94
C SER A 584 -25.91 94.02 56.43
N VAL A 585 -24.94 94.47 57.22
CA VAL A 585 -25.05 94.58 58.68
C VAL A 585 -24.63 96.00 59.07
N LEU A 586 -25.51 96.72 59.77
CA LEU A 586 -25.28 98.11 60.19
C LEU A 586 -24.93 99.07 59.02
N GLY A 587 -25.53 98.86 57.85
CA GLY A 587 -25.37 99.73 56.68
C GLY A 587 -24.10 99.51 55.85
N ARG A 588 -23.28 98.50 56.19
CA ARG A 588 -22.11 98.08 55.39
C ARG A 588 -22.32 96.68 54.82
N SER A 589 -21.99 96.50 53.55
CA SER A 589 -22.04 95.22 52.85
C SER A 589 -20.71 94.49 52.99
N PHE A 590 -20.78 93.23 53.41
CA PHE A 590 -19.64 92.32 53.48
C PHE A 590 -20.02 91.04 52.75
N SER A 591 -19.06 90.37 52.12
CA SER A 591 -19.28 88.96 51.79
C SER A 591 -19.43 88.14 53.08
N VAL A 592 -20.15 87.01 53.02
CA VAL A 592 -20.23 86.07 54.14
C VAL A 592 -18.83 85.61 54.57
N GLN A 593 -17.90 85.49 53.61
CA GLN A 593 -16.48 85.22 53.89
C GLN A 593 -15.81 86.34 54.70
N GLU A 594 -15.89 87.60 54.26
CA GLU A 594 -15.37 88.77 55.00
C GLU A 594 -16.00 88.93 56.39
N ALA A 595 -17.30 88.62 56.49
CA ALA A 595 -18.05 88.67 57.73
C ALA A 595 -17.60 87.60 58.74
N ILE A 596 -17.26 86.41 58.24
CA ILE A 596 -16.71 85.29 59.00
C ILE A 596 -15.30 85.60 59.53
N ASP A 597 -14.47 86.25 58.70
CA ASP A 597 -13.10 86.62 59.06
C ASP A 597 -13.05 87.83 60.03
N SER A 598 -14.18 88.51 60.25
CA SER A 598 -14.29 89.64 61.19
C SER A 598 -14.39 89.17 62.67
N SER A 599 -13.69 89.86 63.57
CA SER A 599 -13.58 89.48 64.99
C SER A 599 -14.74 89.93 65.90
N THR A 600 -15.86 90.46 65.37
CA THR A 600 -16.91 91.11 66.19
C THR A 600 -18.32 90.54 66.03
N GLY A 601 -19.01 90.41 67.18
CA GLY A 601 -20.05 89.42 67.44
C GLY A 601 -21.44 89.59 66.82
N ALA A 602 -21.75 90.59 65.97
CA ALA A 602 -23.05 90.67 65.28
C ALA A 602 -22.95 90.26 63.80
N ILE A 603 -21.87 90.68 63.13
CA ILE A 603 -21.56 90.33 61.74
C ILE A 603 -21.28 88.83 61.62
N LYS A 604 -20.49 88.28 62.53
CA LYS A 604 -20.18 86.84 62.59
C LYS A 604 -21.41 85.96 62.78
N ARG A 605 -22.34 86.33 63.68
CA ARG A 605 -23.57 85.55 63.93
C ARG A 605 -24.51 85.49 62.72
N ALA A 606 -24.60 86.58 61.95
CA ALA A 606 -25.39 86.61 60.72
C ALA A 606 -24.81 85.68 59.65
N ALA A 607 -23.48 85.64 59.54
CA ALA A 607 -22.80 84.70 58.64
C ALA A 607 -22.92 83.25 59.12
N GLU A 608 -22.76 82.98 60.42
CA GLU A 608 -22.96 81.66 61.03
C GLU A 608 -24.39 81.13 60.84
N ALA A 609 -25.42 81.98 60.88
CA ALA A 609 -26.81 81.59 60.63
C ALA A 609 -27.06 81.11 59.18
N ILE A 610 -26.29 81.63 58.21
CA ILE A 610 -26.32 81.17 56.81
C ILE A 610 -25.51 79.88 56.66
N MET A 611 -24.37 79.78 57.34
CA MET A 611 -23.44 78.65 57.18
C MET A 611 -23.85 77.39 57.96
N ASN A 612 -24.38 77.51 59.18
CA ASN A 612 -24.65 76.36 60.07
C ASN A 612 -25.59 75.30 59.45
N PRO A 613 -26.71 75.64 58.78
CA PRO A 613 -27.56 74.65 58.12
C PRO A 613 -26.85 73.89 56.99
N LEU A 614 -25.92 74.55 56.28
CA LEU A 614 -25.13 73.94 55.22
C LEU A 614 -24.03 73.03 55.78
N LEU A 615 -23.40 73.43 56.89
CA LEU A 615 -22.38 72.63 57.58
C LEU A 615 -22.96 71.35 58.20
N GLN A 616 -24.19 71.39 58.72
CA GLN A 616 -24.85 70.19 59.24
C GLN A 616 -25.12 69.15 58.14
N ARG A 617 -25.38 69.60 56.90
CA ARG A 617 -25.55 68.71 55.73
C ARG A 617 -24.25 68.04 55.28
N LEU A 618 -23.09 68.56 55.67
CA LEU A 618 -21.78 67.99 55.35
C LEU A 618 -21.31 66.89 56.30
N ASN A 619 -22.03 66.65 57.40
CA ASN A 619 -21.73 65.55 58.32
C ASN A 619 -22.16 64.20 57.74
N ILE A 620 -21.57 63.83 56.60
CA ILE A 620 -21.85 62.62 55.84
C ILE A 620 -20.66 61.69 56.03
N GLN A 621 -20.91 60.48 56.54
CA GLN A 621 -19.92 59.42 56.57
C GLN A 621 -19.92 58.69 55.23
N ILE A 622 -18.75 58.55 54.63
CA ILE A 622 -18.59 57.80 53.38
C ILE A 622 -18.22 56.35 53.75
N PRO A 623 -19.02 55.35 53.33
CA PRO A 623 -18.70 53.96 53.62
C PRO A 623 -17.45 53.51 52.84
N PRO A 624 -16.67 52.55 53.37
CA PRO A 624 -15.60 51.92 52.59
C PRO A 624 -16.18 51.11 51.41
N ILE A 625 -15.39 50.93 50.35
CA ILE A 625 -15.77 50.11 49.18
C ILE A 625 -15.30 48.67 49.43
N PRO A 626 -16.23 47.70 49.65
CA PRO A 626 -15.83 46.33 49.92
C PRO A 626 -15.15 45.70 48.71
N GLY A 627 -13.99 45.08 48.90
CA GLY A 627 -13.28 44.36 47.84
C GLY A 627 -12.31 45.20 47.00
N ILE A 628 -12.17 46.51 47.28
CA ILE A 628 -11.36 47.42 46.44
C ILE A 628 -9.87 47.07 46.44
N GLU A 629 -9.33 46.58 47.56
CA GLU A 629 -7.94 46.11 47.66
C GLU A 629 -7.73 44.78 46.94
N GLU A 630 -8.70 43.87 47.00
CA GLU A 630 -8.65 42.63 46.24
C GLU A 630 -8.80 42.89 44.74
N LEU A 631 -9.55 43.92 44.33
CA LEU A 631 -9.58 44.39 42.95
C LEU A 631 -8.21 44.92 42.52
N ASP A 632 -7.53 45.72 43.35
CA ASP A 632 -6.16 46.19 43.09
C ASP A 632 -5.21 45.02 42.77
N ARG A 633 -5.25 43.95 43.57
CA ARG A 633 -4.47 42.71 43.32
C ARG A 633 -4.95 41.92 42.10
N LEU A 634 -6.23 42.00 41.76
CA LEU A 634 -6.77 41.37 40.55
C LEU A 634 -6.24 42.07 39.30
N LEU A 635 -6.15 43.41 39.32
CA LEU A 635 -5.60 44.22 38.23
C LEU A 635 -4.14 43.83 37.90
N ASP A 636 -3.34 43.49 38.91
CA ASP A 636 -1.96 42.99 38.73
C ASP A 636 -1.89 41.67 37.94
N ARG A 637 -2.99 40.91 37.84
CA ARG A 637 -3.04 39.62 37.14
C ARG A 637 -3.67 39.69 35.75
N VAL A 638 -4.17 40.85 35.32
CA VAL A 638 -4.90 41.01 34.05
C VAL A 638 -4.03 40.70 32.83
N GLU A 639 -2.74 41.05 32.86
CA GLU A 639 -1.80 40.67 31.79
C GLU A 639 -1.65 39.16 31.66
N GLY A 640 -1.61 38.44 32.79
CA GLY A 640 -1.60 36.98 32.82
C GLY A 640 -2.88 36.40 32.20
N TYR A 641 -4.04 36.96 32.55
CA TYR A 641 -5.32 36.56 31.96
C TYR A 641 -5.36 36.79 30.44
N LEU A 642 -4.79 37.88 29.92
CA LEU A 642 -4.73 38.10 28.47
C LEU A 642 -3.93 37.00 27.75
N ALA A 643 -2.77 36.61 28.27
CA ALA A 643 -1.95 35.55 27.69
C ALA A 643 -2.71 34.21 27.68
N ASP A 644 -3.40 33.93 28.77
CA ASP A 644 -4.23 32.75 28.98
C ASP A 644 -5.45 32.71 28.05
N ILE A 645 -6.16 33.83 27.88
CA ILE A 645 -7.28 33.97 26.92
C ILE A 645 -6.79 33.75 25.48
N ARG A 646 -5.61 34.28 25.11
CA ARG A 646 -5.04 34.07 23.77
C ARG A 646 -4.66 32.62 23.50
N ARG A 647 -4.08 31.94 24.49
CA ARG A 647 -3.80 30.49 24.41
C ARG A 647 -5.09 29.72 24.20
N ALA A 648 -6.13 30.05 24.98
CA ALA A 648 -7.45 29.46 24.82
C ALA A 648 -8.07 29.75 23.44
N GLY A 649 -7.98 30.98 22.94
CA GLY A 649 -8.50 31.36 21.62
C GLY A 649 -7.82 30.63 20.48
N THR A 650 -6.49 30.46 20.55
CA THR A 650 -5.77 29.67 19.54
C THR A 650 -6.25 28.22 19.52
N ALA A 651 -6.42 27.60 20.70
CA ALA A 651 -6.86 26.22 20.81
C ALA A 651 -8.31 26.05 20.31
N VAL A 652 -9.22 26.97 20.66
CA VAL A 652 -10.62 26.98 20.19
C VAL A 652 -10.70 27.19 18.67
N GLN A 653 -9.92 28.12 18.12
CA GLN A 653 -9.88 28.37 16.68
C GLN A 653 -9.41 27.14 15.90
N GLN A 654 -8.36 26.45 16.38
CA GLN A 654 -7.87 25.22 15.75
C GLN A 654 -8.94 24.13 15.74
N ALA A 655 -9.62 23.91 16.87
CA ALA A 655 -10.70 22.93 16.94
C ALA A 655 -11.86 23.27 15.99
N GLN A 656 -12.26 24.54 15.89
CA GLN A 656 -13.33 24.97 14.98
C GLN A 656 -12.98 24.68 13.51
N GLN A 657 -11.74 24.91 13.10
CA GLN A 657 -11.28 24.65 11.73
C GLN A 657 -11.31 23.16 11.37
N GLN A 658 -11.16 22.28 12.35
CA GLN A 658 -11.15 20.82 12.14
C GLN A 658 -12.56 20.21 12.09
N ILE A 659 -13.49 20.75 12.87
CA ILE A 659 -14.87 20.20 12.97
C ILE A 659 -15.74 20.63 11.79
N THR A 660 -15.59 21.87 11.33
CA THR A 660 -16.48 22.47 10.32
C THR A 660 -16.52 21.66 9.00
N PRO A 661 -15.38 21.21 8.43
CA PRO A 661 -15.40 20.43 7.19
C PRO A 661 -16.05 19.05 7.32
N VAL A 662 -15.93 18.43 8.50
CA VAL A 662 -16.41 17.06 8.76
C VAL A 662 -17.94 17.00 8.67
N SER A 663 -18.64 18.00 9.22
CA SER A 663 -20.12 18.08 9.17
C SER A 663 -20.64 18.02 7.72
N GLY A 664 -20.06 18.83 6.83
CA GLY A 664 -20.51 18.92 5.44
C GLY A 664 -20.23 17.66 4.61
N GLN A 665 -19.12 16.95 4.86
CA GLN A 665 -18.81 15.69 4.17
C GLN A 665 -19.71 14.55 4.65
N PHE A 666 -19.98 14.52 5.95
CA PHE A 666 -20.86 13.53 6.58
C PHE A 666 -22.29 13.66 6.04
N GLN A 667 -22.83 14.88 5.99
CA GLN A 667 -24.15 15.17 5.43
C GLN A 667 -24.29 14.76 3.95
N LYS A 668 -23.27 15.02 3.13
CA LYS A 668 -23.29 14.61 1.72
C LYS A 668 -23.35 13.09 1.58
N SER A 669 -22.64 12.38 2.45
CA SER A 669 -22.59 10.91 2.42
C SER A 669 -23.91 10.31 2.88
N THR A 670 -24.52 10.82 3.97
CA THR A 670 -25.84 10.38 4.44
C THR A 670 -26.93 10.67 3.41
N GLN A 671 -26.89 11.83 2.75
CA GLN A 671 -27.83 12.18 1.68
C GLN A 671 -27.68 11.26 0.46
N SER A 672 -26.46 11.00 -0.02
CA SER A 672 -26.22 10.11 -1.17
C SER A 672 -26.75 8.70 -0.93
N ILE A 673 -26.51 8.16 0.27
CA ILE A 673 -27.05 6.86 0.67
C ILE A 673 -28.58 6.91 0.68
N SER A 674 -29.17 7.96 1.27
CA SER A 674 -30.63 8.13 1.30
C SER A 674 -31.23 8.20 -0.11
N ASP A 675 -30.60 8.92 -1.03
CA ASP A 675 -31.06 9.06 -2.41
C ASP A 675 -31.04 7.71 -3.14
N VAL A 676 -29.96 6.94 -2.97
CA VAL A 676 -29.87 5.57 -3.50
C VAL A 676 -31.00 4.73 -2.93
N VAL A 677 -31.20 4.73 -1.62
CA VAL A 677 -32.22 3.90 -0.95
C VAL A 677 -33.64 4.26 -1.39
N ILE A 678 -33.96 5.56 -1.47
CA ILE A 678 -35.27 6.05 -1.93
C ILE A 678 -35.49 5.69 -3.39
N SER A 679 -34.47 5.81 -4.25
CA SER A 679 -34.56 5.42 -5.67
C SER A 679 -34.90 3.93 -5.86
N GLN A 680 -34.56 3.10 -4.88
CA GLN A 680 -34.85 1.66 -4.87
C GLN A 680 -36.19 1.32 -4.18
N GLY A 681 -37.00 2.34 -3.82
CA GLY A 681 -38.33 2.16 -3.24
C GLY A 681 -38.34 1.71 -1.78
N CYS A 682 -37.22 1.83 -1.09
CA CYS A 682 -37.10 1.47 0.33
C CYS A 682 -37.49 2.65 1.24
N SER A 683 -38.15 2.35 2.35
CA SER A 683 -38.31 3.30 3.47
C SER A 683 -37.19 3.10 4.49
N LEU A 684 -36.49 4.18 4.84
CA LEU A 684 -35.44 4.22 5.87
C LEU A 684 -35.98 4.40 7.29
#